data_AF-A0A842SL96-F1
#
_entry.id   AF-A0A842SL96-F1
#
_cell.length_a   1.000
_cell.length_b   1.000
_cell.length_c   1.000
_cell.angle_alpha   90.00
_cell.angle_beta   90.00
_cell.angle_gamma   90.00
#
_symmetry.space_group_name_H-M   'P 1'
#
loop_
_entity.id
_entity.type
_entity.pdbx_description
1 polymer ?
#
loop_
_entity_poly.entity_id
_entity_poly.type
_entity_poly.pdbx_seq_one_letter_code
_entity_poly.pdbx_strand_id
1 'polypeptide(L)'
;MQRQGFSPKNIQYFERDFLDQLRGVVNSNKINMKSLGDLRLFHIKGLPKFWGERREESFSISLVMEDLVSGLFESGVPVFFSACGKDGGLEIIFGTFSEDGSSLNLNADILKTCLESSFHGLDLTSVKGEAMLSRLSAFNHMGVMTGAPSEKILQERIDFANIERLMRGISGRGCGFVVVGSPMENEGINSLFNMVLNEIRIILESERHVGQENPTVRQYKALLEKYLEKLQRSKSQGLWVSNFFMYADRPDTLDQLKALAKSAFSGRESVPDRIRTLQLTGGYAKPGLILNPAPASPGQFKWPYMYSNILASSDLANLIQLPSQEFPGFKVMPYVRFNVSKEEEDGINVGEVLDQGKRLSSYYKVPVKGLKKHGLIVGGTGSGKTNTLFYMLRDLIWKDIPFLVLEPAKTEYRKLLYSDVFSDKLQVFTLGDNNVSPFRLNPFKVHEGISVQTHLDLLKSVFNASFYMWGPLPHVLERCLYEIYRDKGWDLTSNRNSRGVHINAYPTLTDLYNKVDDVVDELGYSPETTMELKSSLKTRLNSLRIGGKGLMLDTKSSVSFENLLKRPTILELETLGDDEEKAFMMGLVLTMMYEYYVAQGFSEEKDLGHVTVIEEAHRLLGNTDKDNAFKGDMKGKAVETFTNILSEIRAYGEGFLIAEQIPTKLSSDVVKNTNLKVMHRIVSEDDRRVMASSMNIKNEEADIVATLSVGEAVVYSDGDDGAYNIQVPYAKLDDITELDEDLLIQEKMSTYLGDDHYISPYLSCPVFCSKVCLYKDVGEEIREDYRIRNAYHPLVLSLVENIGYEDFLIQMFETGNDQARISGNPIGVKICAAIQGAENFFGYLGSKYHWTYDEQSKVLSNFLDLYVDTLSNYIKERRLELDEGKINSFSKTFLSLVHGKQPESFCGNICDDGTCRYRYSLQKSLDDEFYHNIFVETINEGGSDMWEILYKHCFNVASTLVAGLTDEALNKIALCYALQKCYTLESFEKRHVDQVMSNLYELINTHEVSFP
;
A
#
# COMPACT_ATOMS: atom_id res chain seq x y z
N MET A 1 -43.58 75.42 -41.21
CA MET A 1 -43.15 74.94 -39.88
C MET A 1 -44.40 74.64 -39.04
N GLN A 2 -44.99 73.47 -39.21
CA GLN A 2 -46.00 72.96 -38.25
C GLN A 2 -45.27 72.56 -36.97
N ARG A 3 -45.79 72.98 -35.83
CA ARG A 3 -45.34 72.56 -34.50
C ARG A 3 -45.41 71.03 -34.41
N GLN A 4 -44.28 70.31 -34.57
CA GLN A 4 -44.17 68.95 -34.05
C GLN A 4 -44.13 69.06 -32.52
N GLY A 5 -45.32 69.18 -31.92
CA GLY A 5 -45.45 69.18 -30.48
C GLY A 5 -45.16 67.77 -29.98
N PHE A 6 -44.10 67.62 -29.19
CA PHE A 6 -43.89 66.42 -28.38
C PHE A 6 -45.18 66.09 -27.63
N SER A 7 -45.62 64.85 -27.77
CA SER A 7 -46.86 64.37 -27.17
C SER A 7 -46.58 63.18 -26.24
N PRO A 8 -47.48 62.88 -25.28
CA PRO A 8 -47.39 61.65 -24.50
C PRO A 8 -47.27 60.38 -25.37
N LYS A 9 -47.70 60.41 -26.64
CA LYS A 9 -47.56 59.29 -27.58
C LYS A 9 -46.11 58.93 -27.89
N ASN A 10 -45.16 59.87 -27.81
CA ASN A 10 -43.74 59.60 -28.03
C ASN A 10 -43.17 58.71 -26.91
N ILE A 11 -43.52 59.01 -25.65
CA ILE A 11 -43.15 58.18 -24.50
C ILE A 11 -43.80 56.79 -24.63
N GLN A 12 -45.12 56.73 -24.85
CA GLN A 12 -45.85 55.47 -25.01
C GLN A 12 -45.27 54.59 -26.13
N TYR A 13 -44.90 55.19 -27.26
CA TYR A 13 -44.26 54.47 -28.36
C TYR A 13 -42.86 53.96 -27.98
N PHE A 14 -42.04 54.80 -27.34
CA PHE A 14 -40.70 54.45 -26.92
C PHE A 14 -40.68 53.33 -25.87
N GLU A 15 -41.62 53.35 -24.92
CA GLU A 15 -41.83 52.27 -23.93
C GLU A 15 -42.53 51.02 -24.52
N ARG A 16 -42.84 51.02 -25.82
CA ARG A 16 -43.52 49.94 -26.56
C ARG A 16 -44.91 49.60 -26.02
N ASP A 17 -45.70 50.60 -25.60
CA ASP A 17 -47.06 50.40 -25.08
C ASP A 17 -48.02 49.78 -26.11
N PHE A 18 -47.70 49.82 -27.40
CA PHE A 18 -48.43 49.08 -28.43
C PHE A 18 -48.43 47.56 -28.20
N LEU A 19 -47.48 47.01 -27.43
CA LEU A 19 -47.50 45.61 -27.02
C LEU A 19 -48.52 45.34 -25.90
N ASP A 20 -48.81 46.31 -25.05
CA ASP A 20 -49.79 46.16 -23.96
C ASP A 20 -51.23 46.17 -24.49
N GLN A 21 -51.45 46.81 -25.65
CA GLN A 21 -52.72 46.77 -26.38
C GLN A 21 -53.10 45.35 -26.85
N LEU A 22 -52.13 44.44 -26.94
CA LEU A 22 -52.36 43.03 -27.32
C LEU A 22 -53.00 42.20 -26.20
N ARG A 23 -53.13 42.75 -24.98
CA ARG A 23 -53.71 42.07 -23.80
C ARG A 23 -53.08 40.70 -23.53
N GLY A 24 -51.78 40.57 -23.78
CA GLY A 24 -51.00 39.35 -23.48
C GLY A 24 -51.17 38.20 -24.47
N VAL A 25 -51.87 38.38 -25.60
CA VAL A 25 -52.10 37.30 -26.59
C VAL A 25 -51.77 37.78 -28.00
N VAL A 26 -51.06 36.94 -28.76
CA VAL A 26 -50.69 37.18 -30.17
C VAL A 26 -51.07 35.97 -31.01
N ASN A 27 -51.60 36.19 -32.20
CA ASN A 27 -51.87 35.11 -33.14
C ASN A 27 -50.56 34.78 -33.91
N SER A 28 -50.10 33.53 -33.84
CA SER A 28 -48.86 33.08 -34.47
C SER A 28 -48.86 33.24 -35.98
N ASN A 29 -50.02 33.18 -36.64
CA ASN A 29 -50.15 33.41 -38.09
C ASN A 29 -49.87 34.88 -38.50
N LYS A 30 -49.84 35.81 -37.54
CA LYS A 30 -49.48 37.22 -37.78
C LYS A 30 -47.99 37.49 -37.53
N ILE A 31 -47.22 36.48 -37.14
CA ILE A 31 -45.80 36.61 -36.83
C ILE A 31 -44.99 36.26 -38.08
N ASN A 32 -44.14 37.19 -38.50
CA ASN A 32 -43.16 36.96 -39.56
C ASN A 32 -41.88 36.41 -38.91
N MET A 33 -41.71 35.09 -38.94
CA MET A 33 -40.57 34.39 -38.34
C MET A 33 -39.52 34.05 -39.41
N LYS A 34 -38.29 34.54 -39.24
CA LYS A 34 -37.13 34.05 -40.00
C LYS A 34 -36.69 32.69 -39.45
N SER A 35 -36.54 31.70 -40.33
CA SER A 35 -36.03 30.38 -39.98
C SER A 35 -34.60 30.46 -39.45
N LEU A 36 -34.23 29.55 -38.55
CA LEU A 36 -32.85 29.41 -38.08
C LEU A 36 -31.97 28.63 -39.08
N GLY A 37 -32.58 27.94 -40.05
CA GLY A 37 -31.87 26.98 -40.88
C GLY A 37 -31.49 25.73 -40.08
N ASP A 38 -30.27 25.26 -40.26
CA ASP A 38 -29.72 24.12 -39.55
C ASP A 38 -29.06 24.55 -38.23
N LEU A 39 -29.09 23.67 -37.22
CA LEU A 39 -28.51 23.94 -35.90
C LEU A 39 -27.34 23.00 -35.59
N ARG A 40 -26.33 23.56 -34.94
CA ARG A 40 -25.25 22.83 -34.25
C ARG A 40 -25.35 23.12 -32.77
N LEU A 41 -25.61 22.07 -31.98
CA LEU A 41 -25.98 22.18 -30.58
C LEU A 41 -25.00 21.38 -29.72
N PHE A 42 -24.75 21.90 -28.52
CA PHE A 42 -23.92 21.32 -27.50
C PHE A 42 -24.71 21.24 -26.20
N HIS A 43 -24.90 20.03 -25.68
CA HIS A 43 -25.47 19.80 -24.35
C HIS A 43 -24.37 19.95 -23.31
N ILE A 44 -24.57 20.91 -22.41
CA ILE A 44 -23.69 21.18 -21.28
C ILE A 44 -24.23 20.42 -20.08
N LYS A 45 -23.49 19.39 -19.66
CA LYS A 45 -23.88 18.46 -18.58
C LYS A 45 -23.35 18.88 -17.22
N GLY A 46 -22.33 19.74 -17.19
CA GLY A 46 -21.79 20.23 -15.94
C GLY A 46 -20.69 21.26 -16.12
N LEU A 47 -20.41 21.96 -15.02
CA LEU A 47 -19.49 23.09 -14.95
C LEU A 47 -18.58 22.95 -13.72
N PRO A 48 -17.25 23.05 -13.88
CA PRO A 48 -16.35 23.13 -12.74
C PRO A 48 -16.54 24.44 -11.96
N LYS A 49 -16.46 24.37 -10.63
CA LYS A 49 -16.67 25.48 -9.71
C LYS A 49 -15.40 26.30 -9.59
N PHE A 50 -15.30 27.37 -10.38
CA PHE A 50 -14.20 28.34 -10.34
C PHE A 50 -14.54 29.65 -9.60
N TRP A 51 -15.76 29.77 -9.05
CA TRP A 51 -16.26 30.99 -8.37
C TRP A 51 -16.42 30.79 -6.86
N GLY A 52 -16.23 31.87 -6.09
CA GLY A 52 -16.70 31.97 -4.70
C GLY A 52 -15.78 31.47 -3.58
N GLU A 53 -14.54 31.04 -3.86
CA GLU A 53 -13.65 30.45 -2.83
C GLU A 53 -12.43 31.31 -2.46
N ARG A 54 -12.04 32.30 -3.29
CA ARG A 54 -10.96 33.24 -2.96
C ARG A 54 -11.51 34.67 -2.90
N ARG A 55 -11.19 35.39 -1.82
CA ARG A 55 -11.51 36.83 -1.67
C ARG A 55 -10.88 37.71 -2.76
N GLU A 56 -9.86 37.22 -3.46
CA GLU A 56 -9.05 37.96 -4.42
C GLU A 56 -9.40 37.67 -5.90
N GLU A 57 -10.24 36.67 -6.18
CA GLU A 57 -10.64 36.31 -7.55
C GLU A 57 -12.15 36.52 -7.74
N SER A 58 -12.52 37.72 -8.21
CA SER A 58 -13.91 38.15 -8.43
C SER A 58 -14.52 37.59 -9.72
N PHE A 59 -14.24 36.34 -10.09
CA PHE A 59 -14.85 35.74 -11.28
C PHE A 59 -16.30 35.34 -10.98
N SER A 60 -17.26 36.04 -11.60
CA SER A 60 -18.65 35.62 -11.62
C SER A 60 -18.97 34.96 -12.97
N ILE A 61 -19.82 33.93 -12.96
CA ILE A 61 -20.30 33.29 -14.20
C ILE A 61 -20.91 34.33 -15.15
N SER A 62 -21.54 35.38 -14.58
CA SER A 62 -22.12 36.50 -15.33
C SER A 62 -21.08 37.20 -16.20
N LEU A 63 -19.93 37.57 -15.62
CA LEU A 63 -18.86 38.28 -16.32
C LEU A 63 -18.23 37.41 -17.41
N VAL A 64 -17.96 36.14 -17.10
CA VAL A 64 -17.41 35.18 -18.08
C VAL A 64 -18.37 34.98 -19.25
N MET A 65 -19.68 34.94 -18.99
CA MET A 65 -20.70 34.83 -20.03
C MET A 65 -20.81 36.12 -20.86
N GLU A 66 -20.67 37.31 -20.25
CA GLU A 66 -20.63 38.58 -20.97
C GLU A 66 -19.45 38.66 -21.94
N ASP A 67 -18.26 38.24 -21.50
CA ASP A 67 -17.05 38.18 -22.33
C ASP A 67 -17.24 37.19 -23.50
N LEU A 68 -17.81 36.01 -23.22
CA LEU A 68 -18.13 35.01 -24.24
C LEU A 68 -19.10 35.56 -25.29
N VAL A 69 -20.22 36.16 -24.87
CA VAL A 69 -21.21 36.72 -25.80
C VAL A 69 -20.59 37.85 -26.62
N SER A 70 -19.78 38.71 -26.01
CA SER A 70 -19.09 39.80 -26.73
C SER A 70 -18.12 39.26 -27.79
N GLY A 71 -17.38 38.19 -27.49
CA GLY A 71 -16.50 37.52 -28.47
C GLY A 71 -17.26 36.86 -29.62
N LEU A 72 -18.44 36.29 -29.35
CA LEU A 72 -19.32 35.74 -30.39
C LEU A 72 -19.91 36.83 -31.29
N PHE A 73 -20.20 38.02 -30.74
CA PHE A 73 -20.65 39.17 -31.53
C PHE A 73 -19.58 39.58 -32.55
N GLU A 74 -18.33 39.74 -32.10
CA GLU A 74 -17.21 40.13 -32.97
C GLU A 74 -16.97 39.11 -34.10
N SER A 75 -17.16 37.82 -33.78
CA SER A 75 -17.05 36.72 -34.76
C SER A 75 -18.30 36.56 -35.66
N GLY A 76 -19.35 37.36 -35.46
CA GLY A 76 -20.60 37.28 -36.23
C GLY A 76 -21.40 36.00 -35.96
N VAL A 77 -21.14 35.28 -34.86
CA VAL A 77 -21.73 33.97 -34.57
C VAL A 77 -23.08 34.14 -33.88
N PRO A 78 -24.20 33.70 -34.48
CA PRO A 78 -25.50 33.74 -33.82
C PRO A 78 -25.61 32.68 -32.72
N VAL A 79 -26.43 32.97 -31.70
CA VAL A 79 -26.54 32.16 -30.48
C VAL A 79 -27.92 31.52 -30.38
N PHE A 80 -27.93 30.22 -30.10
CA PHE A 80 -29.08 29.46 -29.65
C PHE A 80 -28.79 28.95 -28.24
N PHE A 81 -29.65 29.27 -27.28
CA PHE A 81 -29.56 28.75 -25.92
C PHE A 81 -30.92 28.17 -25.52
N SER A 82 -30.91 27.07 -24.78
CA SER A 82 -32.12 26.45 -24.27
C SER A 82 -31.92 25.81 -22.91
N ALA A 83 -32.88 26.03 -22.02
CA ALA A 83 -33.04 25.30 -20.76
C ALA A 83 -34.38 24.58 -20.79
N CYS A 84 -34.40 23.24 -20.79
CA CYS A 84 -35.62 22.45 -20.86
C CYS A 84 -35.67 21.38 -19.77
N GLY A 85 -36.86 21.13 -19.21
CA GLY A 85 -37.06 20.01 -18.30
C GLY A 85 -37.18 18.68 -19.07
N LYS A 86 -36.36 17.68 -18.72
CA LYS A 86 -36.29 16.37 -19.39
C LYS A 86 -36.04 15.25 -18.37
N ASP A 87 -36.74 14.11 -18.48
CA ASP A 87 -36.44 12.88 -17.72
C ASP A 87 -36.25 13.10 -16.20
N GLY A 88 -37.02 14.04 -15.61
CA GLY A 88 -36.91 14.41 -14.19
C GLY A 88 -35.83 15.45 -13.84
N GLY A 89 -35.09 15.98 -14.82
CA GLY A 89 -34.03 16.96 -14.63
C GLY A 89 -34.06 18.16 -15.59
N LEU A 90 -32.96 18.91 -15.62
CA LEU A 90 -32.70 20.10 -16.42
C LEU A 90 -31.67 19.75 -17.50
N GLU A 91 -32.01 20.02 -18.76
CA GLU A 91 -31.11 19.89 -19.90
C GLU A 91 -30.76 21.31 -20.40
N ILE A 92 -29.47 21.61 -20.52
CA ILE A 92 -28.96 22.91 -20.97
C ILE A 92 -28.24 22.75 -22.29
N ILE A 93 -28.73 23.44 -23.31
CA ILE A 93 -28.18 23.39 -24.66
C ILE A 93 -27.70 24.77 -25.06
N PHE A 94 -26.46 24.84 -25.54
CA PHE A 94 -25.87 26.01 -26.17
C PHE A 94 -25.47 25.66 -27.60
N GLY A 95 -25.74 26.53 -28.56
CA GLY A 95 -25.49 26.23 -29.96
C GLY A 95 -25.51 27.47 -30.85
N THR A 96 -25.38 27.21 -32.13
CA THR A 96 -25.43 28.22 -33.20
C THR A 96 -26.25 27.69 -34.37
N PHE A 97 -26.57 28.56 -35.31
CA PHE A 97 -27.43 28.25 -36.44
C PHE A 97 -27.02 29.03 -37.70
N SER A 98 -27.33 28.48 -38.88
CA SER A 98 -27.13 29.14 -40.17
C SER A 98 -28.02 28.50 -41.23
N GLU A 99 -28.40 29.28 -42.25
CA GLU A 99 -29.04 28.77 -43.48
C GLU A 99 -28.01 28.18 -44.46
N ASP A 100 -26.72 28.51 -44.30
CA ASP A 100 -25.62 27.96 -45.08
C ASP A 100 -24.81 26.94 -44.26
N GLY A 101 -24.68 25.73 -44.79
CA GLY A 101 -24.00 24.61 -44.13
C GLY A 101 -22.50 24.84 -43.93
N SER A 102 -21.84 25.65 -44.77
CA SER A 102 -20.40 25.93 -44.64
C SER A 102 -20.10 26.85 -43.46
N SER A 103 -20.84 27.95 -43.33
CA SER A 103 -20.79 28.85 -42.18
C SER A 103 -21.25 28.18 -40.88
N LEU A 104 -22.18 27.23 -40.93
CA LEU A 104 -22.67 26.52 -39.73
C LEU A 104 -21.57 25.78 -38.98
N ASN A 105 -20.70 25.03 -39.69
CA ASN A 105 -19.63 24.27 -39.04
C ASN A 105 -18.57 25.21 -38.45
N LEU A 106 -18.18 26.26 -39.20
CA LEU A 106 -17.25 27.28 -38.71
C LEU A 106 -17.79 27.97 -37.44
N ASN A 107 -19.06 28.38 -37.44
CA ASN A 107 -19.71 28.98 -36.29
C ASN A 107 -19.71 28.03 -35.08
N ALA A 108 -19.94 26.73 -35.31
CA ALA A 108 -19.95 25.73 -34.25
C ALA A 108 -18.57 25.53 -33.64
N ASP A 109 -17.51 25.53 -34.46
CA ASP A 109 -16.13 25.42 -34.01
C ASP A 109 -15.70 26.66 -33.20
N ILE A 110 -16.06 27.86 -33.66
CA ILE A 110 -15.83 29.11 -32.92
C ILE A 110 -16.56 29.08 -31.58
N LEU A 111 -17.86 28.75 -31.58
CA LEU A 111 -18.65 28.66 -30.35
C LEU A 111 -18.07 27.67 -29.36
N LYS A 112 -17.71 26.47 -29.82
CA LYS A 112 -17.11 25.43 -28.97
C LYS A 112 -15.80 25.91 -28.37
N THR A 113 -14.94 26.53 -29.18
CA THR A 113 -13.65 27.09 -28.74
C THR A 113 -13.86 28.16 -27.67
N CYS A 114 -14.78 29.11 -27.90
CA CYS A 114 -15.12 30.14 -26.92
C CYS A 114 -15.64 29.54 -25.61
N LEU A 115 -16.54 28.55 -25.68
CA LEU A 115 -17.07 27.86 -24.49
C LEU A 115 -15.96 27.15 -23.69
N GLU A 116 -15.09 26.38 -24.36
CA GLU A 116 -14.00 25.65 -23.71
C GLU A 116 -12.92 26.59 -23.15
N SER A 117 -12.69 27.76 -23.78
CA SER A 117 -11.74 28.77 -23.29
C SER A 117 -12.29 29.63 -22.14
N SER A 118 -13.59 29.92 -22.14
CA SER A 118 -14.23 30.74 -21.11
C SER A 118 -14.56 29.90 -19.87
N PHE A 119 -14.94 28.64 -20.06
CA PHE A 119 -15.29 27.70 -18.99
C PHE A 119 -14.35 26.50 -19.04
N HIS A 120 -13.22 26.60 -18.36
CA HIS A 120 -12.25 25.50 -18.26
C HIS A 120 -12.91 24.25 -17.64
N GLY A 121 -12.81 23.12 -18.32
CA GLY A 121 -13.29 21.81 -17.85
C GLY A 121 -14.79 21.56 -18.03
N LEU A 122 -15.44 22.33 -18.91
CA LEU A 122 -16.86 22.17 -19.25
C LEU A 122 -17.17 20.75 -19.79
N ASP A 123 -18.17 20.06 -19.22
CA ASP A 123 -18.66 18.77 -19.74
C ASP A 123 -19.67 19.02 -20.88
N LEU A 124 -19.23 18.77 -22.10
CA LEU A 124 -19.94 19.16 -23.32
C LEU A 124 -20.06 17.99 -24.29
N THR A 125 -21.28 17.76 -24.79
CA THR A 125 -21.59 16.71 -25.78
C THR A 125 -22.37 17.27 -26.97
N SER A 126 -22.06 16.84 -28.20
CA SER A 126 -22.78 17.30 -29.38
C SER A 126 -24.19 16.71 -29.47
N VAL A 127 -25.17 17.53 -29.87
CA VAL A 127 -26.57 17.16 -30.05
C VAL A 127 -27.05 17.53 -31.45
N LYS A 128 -27.84 16.65 -32.07
CA LYS A 128 -28.44 16.92 -33.38
C LYS A 128 -29.54 17.97 -33.27
N GLY A 129 -29.46 19.01 -34.10
CA GLY A 129 -30.45 20.10 -34.16
C GLY A 129 -31.90 19.63 -34.37
N GLU A 130 -32.10 18.66 -35.25
CA GLU A 130 -33.43 18.10 -35.57
C GLU A 130 -34.13 17.50 -34.34
N ALA A 131 -33.39 16.81 -33.47
CA ALA A 131 -33.94 16.21 -32.25
C ALA A 131 -34.47 17.29 -31.31
N MET A 132 -33.75 18.40 -31.18
CA MET A 132 -34.17 19.54 -30.37
C MET A 132 -35.41 20.21 -30.95
N LEU A 133 -35.44 20.48 -32.25
CA LEU A 133 -36.61 21.08 -32.92
C LEU A 133 -37.84 20.16 -32.84
N SER A 134 -37.67 18.85 -33.03
CA SER A 134 -38.74 17.86 -32.89
C SER A 134 -39.31 17.87 -31.47
N ARG A 135 -38.45 17.98 -30.45
CA ARG A 135 -38.91 18.08 -29.06
C ARG A 135 -39.66 19.38 -28.80
N LEU A 136 -39.15 20.51 -29.25
CA LEU A 136 -39.85 21.79 -29.11
C LEU A 136 -41.23 21.74 -29.80
N SER A 137 -41.35 21.00 -30.90
CA SER A 137 -42.62 20.78 -31.60
C SER A 137 -43.63 19.90 -30.88
N ALA A 138 -43.20 19.15 -29.87
CA ALA A 138 -44.11 18.37 -29.02
C ALA A 138 -44.83 19.23 -27.97
N PHE A 139 -44.38 20.47 -27.72
CA PHE A 139 -45.05 21.39 -26.81
C PHE A 139 -46.24 22.07 -27.49
N ASN A 140 -47.42 21.97 -26.86
CA ASN A 140 -48.67 22.49 -27.41
C ASN A 140 -48.93 23.97 -27.08
N HIS A 141 -48.20 24.53 -26.11
CA HIS A 141 -48.38 25.90 -25.64
C HIS A 141 -47.08 26.68 -25.72
N MET A 142 -47.16 27.90 -26.27
CA MET A 142 -46.01 28.78 -26.46
C MET A 142 -46.29 30.20 -25.99
N GLY A 143 -45.25 30.85 -25.47
CA GLY A 143 -45.20 32.29 -25.30
C GLY A 143 -43.89 32.91 -25.80
N VAL A 144 -43.88 34.22 -25.96
CA VAL A 144 -42.71 35.04 -26.27
C VAL A 144 -42.52 36.06 -25.16
N MET A 145 -41.29 36.26 -24.72
CA MET A 145 -40.92 37.33 -23.79
C MET A 145 -40.25 38.47 -24.54
N THR A 146 -40.73 39.69 -24.31
CA THR A 146 -40.16 40.93 -24.85
C THR A 146 -39.64 41.81 -23.72
N GLY A 147 -38.69 42.68 -23.99
CA GLY A 147 -38.10 43.60 -23.03
C GLY A 147 -36.62 43.33 -22.74
N ALA A 148 -35.95 44.32 -22.16
CA ALA A 148 -34.59 44.19 -21.68
C ALA A 148 -34.58 43.62 -20.23
N PRO A 149 -33.82 42.55 -19.96
CA PRO A 149 -33.68 42.02 -18.61
C PRO A 149 -32.96 43.05 -17.72
N SER A 150 -33.28 43.04 -16.44
CA SER A 150 -32.59 43.82 -15.41
C SER A 150 -31.83 42.86 -14.50
N GLU A 151 -30.56 43.15 -14.25
CA GLU A 151 -29.83 42.53 -13.15
C GLU A 151 -30.41 43.02 -11.81
N LYS A 152 -30.46 42.13 -10.80
CA LYS A 152 -31.00 42.45 -9.47
C LYS A 152 -29.88 42.41 -8.44
N ILE A 153 -29.39 43.57 -8.04
CA ILE A 153 -28.37 43.70 -7.00
C ILE A 153 -29.08 43.84 -5.64
N LEU A 154 -28.85 42.90 -4.72
CA LEU A 154 -29.38 42.91 -3.35
C LEU A 154 -28.20 43.01 -2.35
N GLN A 155 -28.15 44.10 -1.56
CA GLN A 155 -27.26 44.25 -0.39
C GLN A 155 -25.78 43.83 -0.61
N GLU A 156 -25.11 44.39 -1.64
CA GLU A 156 -23.66 44.19 -1.89
C GLU A 156 -23.19 42.73 -2.02
N ARG A 157 -24.11 41.76 -2.08
CA ARG A 157 -23.83 40.36 -2.41
C ARG A 157 -24.55 40.00 -3.69
N ILE A 158 -23.80 39.49 -4.65
CA ILE A 158 -24.33 38.92 -5.89
C ILE A 158 -25.07 37.63 -5.47
N ASP A 159 -26.39 37.71 -5.30
CA ASP A 159 -27.21 36.54 -5.02
C ASP A 159 -27.71 35.93 -6.34
N PHE A 160 -27.79 34.59 -6.36
CA PHE A 160 -27.99 33.68 -7.50
C PHE A 160 -28.59 34.28 -8.77
N ALA A 161 -27.88 34.08 -9.89
CA ALA A 161 -28.24 34.47 -11.25
C ALA A 161 -29.76 34.41 -11.52
N ASN A 162 -30.35 35.50 -12.02
CA ASN A 162 -31.79 35.61 -12.27
C ASN A 162 -32.36 34.41 -13.07
N ILE A 163 -31.57 33.86 -13.99
CA ILE A 163 -31.93 32.70 -14.79
C ILE A 163 -32.06 31.40 -13.99
N GLU A 164 -31.32 31.22 -12.89
CA GLU A 164 -31.41 30.01 -12.06
C GLU A 164 -32.79 29.86 -11.42
N ARG A 165 -33.42 30.98 -11.02
CA ARG A 165 -34.80 30.95 -10.50
C ARG A 165 -35.78 30.41 -11.54
N LEU A 166 -35.56 30.77 -12.81
CA LEU A 166 -36.32 30.23 -13.93
C LEU A 166 -36.01 28.75 -14.15
N MET A 167 -34.73 28.36 -14.15
CA MET A 167 -34.28 26.97 -14.32
C MET A 167 -34.83 26.05 -13.23
N ARG A 168 -34.91 26.49 -11.96
CA ARG A 168 -35.59 25.74 -10.87
C ARG A 168 -37.07 25.50 -11.17
N GLY A 169 -37.74 26.47 -11.79
CA GLY A 169 -39.12 26.32 -12.23
C GLY A 169 -39.30 25.43 -13.46
N ILE A 170 -38.25 25.25 -14.26
CA ILE A 170 -38.24 24.40 -15.47
C ILE A 170 -37.85 22.95 -15.12
N SER A 171 -36.90 22.75 -14.20
CA SER A 171 -36.32 21.45 -13.86
C SER A 171 -37.40 20.40 -13.53
N GLY A 172 -37.37 19.27 -14.23
CA GLY A 172 -38.31 18.17 -14.04
C GLY A 172 -39.74 18.41 -14.55
N ARG A 173 -40.01 19.52 -15.25
CA ARG A 173 -41.33 19.83 -15.83
C ARG A 173 -41.32 19.76 -17.36
N GLY A 174 -42.47 19.49 -17.96
CA GLY A 174 -42.67 19.51 -19.42
C GLY A 174 -42.70 20.92 -19.99
N CYS A 175 -41.65 21.71 -19.77
CA CYS A 175 -41.51 23.07 -20.29
C CYS A 175 -40.06 23.42 -20.62
N GLY A 176 -39.88 24.56 -21.30
CA GLY A 176 -38.56 25.02 -21.68
C GLY A 176 -38.52 26.51 -22.01
N PHE A 177 -37.33 27.08 -21.86
CA PHE A 177 -37.02 28.46 -22.21
C PHE A 177 -35.92 28.46 -23.28
N VAL A 178 -36.17 29.12 -24.40
CA VAL A 178 -35.27 29.16 -25.55
C VAL A 178 -34.94 30.60 -25.89
N VAL A 179 -33.66 30.91 -26.04
CA VAL A 179 -33.14 32.21 -26.44
C VAL A 179 -32.48 32.07 -27.80
N VAL A 180 -32.90 32.91 -28.74
CA VAL A 180 -32.26 33.06 -30.05
C VAL A 180 -31.71 34.47 -30.13
N GLY A 181 -30.43 34.61 -30.45
CA GLY A 181 -29.77 35.89 -30.66
C GLY A 181 -29.00 35.91 -31.98
N SER A 182 -29.10 37.00 -32.73
CA SER A 182 -28.29 37.25 -33.92
C SER A 182 -27.60 38.62 -33.80
N PRO A 183 -26.30 38.71 -34.10
CA PRO A 183 -25.56 39.96 -34.00
C PRO A 183 -26.13 40.99 -34.98
N MET A 184 -26.36 42.22 -34.51
CA MET A 184 -26.83 43.31 -35.35
C MET A 184 -25.66 43.92 -36.12
N GLU A 185 -25.84 44.15 -37.42
CA GLU A 185 -24.82 44.79 -38.25
C GLU A 185 -24.54 46.23 -37.81
N ASN A 186 -23.28 46.67 -38.00
CA ASN A 186 -22.81 48.00 -37.61
C ASN A 186 -23.64 49.15 -38.21
N GLU A 187 -24.14 48.99 -39.45
CA GLU A 187 -25.04 49.97 -40.07
C GLU A 187 -26.35 50.12 -39.28
N GLY A 188 -26.92 49.00 -38.84
CA GLY A 188 -28.11 48.97 -38.00
C GLY A 188 -27.90 49.63 -36.64
N ILE A 189 -26.76 49.35 -35.99
CA ILE A 189 -26.38 49.96 -34.70
C ILE A 189 -26.23 51.48 -34.85
N ASN A 190 -25.53 51.93 -35.89
CA ASN A 190 -25.32 53.36 -36.16
C ASN A 190 -26.63 54.09 -36.50
N SER A 191 -27.51 53.43 -37.27
CA SER A 191 -28.84 53.96 -37.57
C SER A 191 -29.67 54.18 -36.30
N LEU A 192 -29.71 53.19 -35.42
CA LEU A 192 -30.44 53.28 -34.14
C LEU A 192 -29.87 54.37 -33.23
N PHE A 193 -28.54 54.45 -33.14
CA PHE A 193 -27.84 55.48 -32.40
C PHE A 193 -28.17 56.90 -32.90
N ASN A 194 -28.14 57.10 -34.22
CA ASN A 194 -28.43 58.39 -34.84
C ASN A 194 -29.90 58.81 -34.66
N MET A 195 -30.85 57.85 -34.71
CA MET A 195 -32.26 58.13 -34.44
C MET A 195 -32.49 58.69 -33.02
N VAL A 196 -31.84 58.10 -32.01
CA VAL A 196 -31.95 58.56 -30.61
C VAL A 196 -31.31 59.94 -30.44
N LEU A 197 -30.11 60.16 -31.02
CA LEU A 197 -29.45 61.46 -30.97
C LEU A 197 -30.26 62.58 -31.64
N ASN A 198 -30.89 62.28 -32.77
CA ASN A 198 -31.72 63.26 -33.48
C ASN A 198 -32.96 63.65 -32.66
N GLU A 199 -33.62 62.70 -31.99
CA GLU A 199 -34.72 63.00 -31.05
C GLU A 199 -34.25 63.93 -29.91
N ILE A 200 -33.12 63.62 -29.27
CA ILE A 200 -32.56 64.48 -28.20
C ILE A 200 -32.25 65.88 -28.74
N ARG A 201 -31.70 66.00 -29.95
CA ARG A 201 -31.40 67.28 -30.58
C ARG A 201 -32.67 68.11 -30.82
N ILE A 202 -33.73 67.48 -31.34
CA ILE A 202 -35.03 68.13 -31.57
C ILE A 202 -35.61 68.61 -30.24
N ILE A 203 -35.51 67.82 -29.16
CA ILE A 203 -35.92 68.22 -27.81
C ILE A 203 -35.15 69.48 -27.37
N LEU A 204 -33.82 69.46 -27.43
CA LEU A 204 -32.98 70.60 -27.01
C LEU A 204 -33.24 71.87 -27.82
N GLU A 205 -33.44 71.73 -29.13
CA GLU A 205 -33.82 72.86 -30.00
C GLU A 205 -35.21 73.39 -29.61
N SER A 206 -36.18 72.53 -29.30
CA SER A 206 -37.51 72.96 -28.86
C SER A 206 -37.50 73.67 -27.49
N GLU A 207 -36.70 73.21 -26.53
CA GLU A 207 -36.57 73.81 -25.19
C GLU A 207 -35.98 75.23 -25.25
N ARG A 208 -34.98 75.46 -26.13
CA ARG A 208 -34.37 76.78 -26.34
C ARG A 208 -35.36 77.85 -26.82
N HIS A 209 -36.43 77.45 -27.53
CA HIS A 209 -37.39 78.40 -28.10
C HIS A 209 -38.59 78.70 -27.20
N VAL A 210 -38.90 77.85 -26.21
CA VAL A 210 -40.14 77.94 -25.40
C VAL A 210 -39.89 78.51 -23.99
N GLY A 211 -38.68 78.44 -23.45
CA GLY A 211 -38.31 79.09 -22.19
C GLY A 211 -38.96 78.53 -20.91
N GLN A 212 -39.79 77.49 -21.01
CA GLN A 212 -40.36 76.74 -19.89
C GLN A 212 -40.15 75.23 -20.10
N GLU A 213 -39.70 74.53 -19.06
CA GLU A 213 -39.51 73.08 -19.08
C GLU A 213 -40.86 72.36 -19.00
N ASN A 214 -41.21 71.56 -20.03
CA ASN A 214 -42.38 70.68 -20.01
C ASN A 214 -42.02 69.35 -19.31
N PRO A 215 -42.70 68.94 -18.22
CA PRO A 215 -42.43 67.69 -17.51
C PRO A 215 -42.44 66.43 -18.40
N THR A 216 -43.32 66.37 -19.40
CA THR A 216 -43.40 65.25 -20.36
C THR A 216 -42.17 65.21 -21.27
N VAL A 217 -41.66 66.36 -21.70
CA VAL A 217 -40.44 66.45 -22.52
C VAL A 217 -39.22 66.03 -21.70
N ARG A 218 -39.13 66.46 -20.43
CA ARG A 218 -38.08 66.03 -19.50
C ARG A 218 -38.07 64.52 -19.29
N GLN A 219 -39.24 63.92 -19.08
CA GLN A 219 -39.35 62.47 -18.92
C GLN A 219 -38.93 61.73 -20.19
N TYR A 220 -39.37 62.18 -21.37
CA TYR A 220 -38.98 61.54 -22.63
C TYR A 220 -37.47 61.65 -22.89
N LYS A 221 -36.90 62.83 -22.65
CA LYS A 221 -35.45 63.07 -22.73
C LYS A 221 -34.67 62.13 -21.80
N ALA A 222 -35.09 61.98 -20.54
CA ALA A 222 -34.44 61.08 -19.60
C ALA A 222 -34.45 59.60 -20.07
N LEU A 223 -35.56 59.15 -20.68
CA LEU A 223 -35.65 57.81 -21.27
C LEU A 223 -34.71 57.65 -22.48
N LEU A 224 -34.63 58.65 -23.35
CA LEU A 224 -33.74 58.66 -24.51
C LEU A 224 -32.27 58.69 -24.09
N GLU A 225 -31.90 59.50 -23.10
CA GLU A 225 -30.54 59.57 -22.55
C GLU A 225 -30.12 58.22 -21.94
N LYS A 226 -31.00 57.59 -21.14
CA LYS A 226 -30.75 56.24 -20.59
C LYS A 226 -30.54 55.18 -21.68
N TYR A 227 -31.35 55.22 -22.75
CA TYR A 227 -31.19 54.29 -23.87
C TYR A 227 -29.95 54.60 -24.71
N LEU A 228 -29.59 55.88 -24.86
CA LEU A 228 -28.38 56.31 -25.54
C LEU A 228 -27.12 55.80 -24.82
N GLU A 229 -27.06 55.91 -23.48
CA GLU A 229 -25.96 55.36 -22.68
C GLU A 229 -25.79 53.85 -22.92
N LYS A 230 -26.90 53.11 -22.97
CA LYS A 230 -26.90 51.68 -23.31
C LYS A 230 -26.34 51.43 -24.72
N LEU A 231 -26.78 52.19 -25.72
CA LEU A 231 -26.26 52.05 -27.09
C LEU A 231 -24.77 52.44 -27.19
N GLN A 232 -24.31 53.42 -26.42
CA GLN A 232 -22.89 53.79 -26.36
C GLN A 232 -22.03 52.65 -25.83
N ARG A 233 -22.45 52.00 -24.73
CA ARG A 233 -21.77 50.80 -24.19
C ARG A 233 -21.83 49.63 -25.18
N SER A 234 -22.95 49.47 -25.87
CA SER A 234 -23.15 48.39 -26.85
C SER A 234 -22.29 48.54 -28.11
N LYS A 235 -21.75 49.74 -28.41
CA LYS A 235 -20.82 49.92 -29.55
C LYS A 235 -19.49 49.19 -29.35
N SER A 236 -19.06 48.99 -28.11
CA SER A 236 -17.83 48.25 -27.79
C SER A 236 -18.07 46.79 -27.43
N GLN A 237 -19.26 46.44 -26.93
CA GLN A 237 -19.57 45.09 -26.44
C GLN A 237 -20.42 44.27 -27.43
N GLY A 238 -21.11 44.91 -28.37
CA GLY A 238 -22.02 44.29 -29.31
C GLY A 238 -23.51 44.51 -28.99
N LEU A 239 -24.32 44.48 -30.04
CA LEU A 239 -25.78 44.65 -29.97
C LEU A 239 -26.48 43.52 -30.73
N TRP A 240 -27.51 42.93 -30.13
CA TRP A 240 -28.13 41.70 -30.59
C TRP A 240 -29.61 41.90 -30.87
N VAL A 241 -30.07 41.34 -32.00
CA VAL A 241 -31.49 41.10 -32.24
C VAL A 241 -31.83 39.75 -31.65
N SER A 242 -32.71 39.71 -30.64
CA SER A 242 -33.01 38.48 -29.93
C SER A 242 -34.49 38.23 -29.70
N ASN A 243 -34.84 36.95 -29.53
CA ASN A 243 -36.19 36.47 -29.25
C ASN A 243 -36.14 35.40 -28.17
N PHE A 244 -37.05 35.49 -27.20
CA PHE A 244 -37.12 34.58 -26.07
C PHE A 244 -38.45 33.83 -26.11
N PHE A 245 -38.38 32.52 -26.25
CA PHE A 245 -39.53 31.64 -26.36
C PHE A 245 -39.71 30.83 -25.07
N MET A 246 -40.95 30.65 -24.68
CA MET A 246 -41.37 29.80 -23.57
C MET A 246 -42.25 28.70 -24.14
N TYR A 247 -41.93 27.45 -23.87
CA TYR A 247 -42.67 26.28 -24.32
C TYR A 247 -43.22 25.52 -23.13
N ALA A 248 -44.43 24.98 -23.25
CA ALA A 248 -45.00 24.10 -22.23
C ALA A 248 -45.96 23.05 -22.82
N ASP A 249 -46.06 21.94 -22.10
CA ASP A 249 -46.99 20.83 -22.36
C ASP A 249 -48.45 21.20 -22.05
N ARG A 250 -48.65 22.03 -21.03
CA ARG A 250 -49.94 22.45 -20.48
C ARG A 250 -50.05 23.97 -20.39
N PRO A 251 -51.29 24.52 -20.47
CA PRO A 251 -51.50 25.97 -20.38
C PRO A 251 -51.12 26.52 -19.00
N ASP A 252 -51.45 25.81 -17.91
CA ASP A 252 -51.10 26.21 -16.54
C ASP A 252 -49.58 26.34 -16.36
N THR A 253 -48.82 25.39 -16.95
CA THR A 253 -47.36 25.38 -16.93
C THR A 253 -46.80 26.59 -17.67
N LEU A 254 -47.40 26.95 -18.82
CA LEU A 254 -47.00 28.15 -19.57
C LEU A 254 -47.25 29.43 -18.76
N ASP A 255 -48.40 29.54 -18.09
CA ASP A 255 -48.71 30.72 -17.27
C ASP A 255 -47.78 30.87 -16.07
N GLN A 256 -47.42 29.75 -15.42
CA GLN A 256 -46.39 29.73 -14.39
C GLN A 256 -45.02 30.16 -14.94
N LEU A 257 -44.63 29.63 -16.12
CA LEU A 257 -43.35 29.98 -16.76
C LEU A 257 -43.30 31.46 -17.14
N LYS A 258 -44.40 32.02 -17.65
CA LYS A 258 -44.55 33.46 -17.94
C LYS A 258 -44.40 34.31 -16.68
N ALA A 259 -45.00 33.89 -15.56
CA ALA A 259 -44.89 34.60 -14.28
C ALA A 259 -43.46 34.54 -13.73
N LEU A 260 -42.81 33.37 -13.81
CA LEU A 260 -41.43 33.17 -13.37
C LEU A 260 -40.45 33.97 -14.22
N ALA A 261 -40.55 33.92 -15.55
CA ALA A 261 -39.68 34.68 -16.46
C ALA A 261 -39.83 36.19 -16.23
N LYS A 262 -41.07 36.68 -16.10
CA LYS A 262 -41.31 38.09 -15.76
C LYS A 262 -40.68 38.45 -14.41
N SER A 263 -40.90 37.64 -13.38
CA SER A 263 -40.35 37.87 -12.04
C SER A 263 -38.82 37.84 -12.03
N ALA A 264 -38.20 36.90 -12.75
CA ALA A 264 -36.76 36.75 -12.84
C ALA A 264 -36.08 37.97 -13.47
N PHE A 265 -36.61 38.44 -14.60
CA PHE A 265 -35.91 39.42 -15.43
C PHE A 265 -36.42 40.87 -15.33
N SER A 266 -37.57 41.12 -14.69
CA SER A 266 -38.06 42.50 -14.50
C SER A 266 -37.29 43.24 -13.39
N GLY A 267 -36.90 44.50 -13.63
CA GLY A 267 -36.29 45.34 -12.60
C GLY A 267 -36.17 46.81 -13.00
N ARG A 268 -35.42 47.60 -12.21
CA ARG A 268 -35.27 49.06 -12.40
C ARG A 268 -34.51 49.44 -13.68
N GLU A 269 -33.71 48.51 -14.22
CA GLU A 269 -32.97 48.71 -15.47
C GLU A 269 -33.73 48.29 -16.72
N SER A 270 -34.92 47.68 -16.59
CA SER A 270 -35.80 47.34 -17.74
C SER A 270 -36.53 48.56 -18.31
N VAL A 271 -35.87 49.71 -18.40
CA VAL A 271 -36.41 50.99 -18.89
C VAL A 271 -35.51 51.48 -20.03
N PRO A 272 -36.04 51.87 -21.20
CA PRO A 272 -37.47 52.02 -21.55
C PRO A 272 -38.20 50.71 -21.92
N ASP A 273 -37.47 49.61 -22.15
CA ASP A 273 -38.05 48.37 -22.69
C ASP A 273 -38.39 47.35 -21.59
N ARG A 274 -39.58 47.47 -21.00
CA ARG A 274 -40.01 46.63 -19.88
C ARG A 274 -40.32 45.18 -20.29
N ILE A 275 -40.06 44.25 -19.36
CA ILE A 275 -40.38 42.83 -19.55
C ILE A 275 -41.90 42.60 -19.67
N ARG A 276 -42.30 41.95 -20.76
CA ARG A 276 -43.66 41.49 -21.05
C ARG A 276 -43.62 40.03 -21.49
N THR A 277 -44.67 39.29 -21.17
CA THR A 277 -44.85 37.91 -21.61
C THR A 277 -46.15 37.81 -22.40
N LEU A 278 -46.04 37.35 -23.64
CA LEU A 278 -47.13 37.25 -24.60
C LEU A 278 -47.36 35.77 -24.91
N GLN A 279 -48.62 35.33 -24.91
CA GLN A 279 -48.98 33.97 -25.31
C GLN A 279 -49.24 33.92 -26.82
N LEU A 280 -48.68 32.93 -27.50
CA LEU A 280 -48.97 32.68 -28.90
C LEU A 280 -50.18 31.74 -29.04
N THR A 281 -51.09 32.10 -29.94
CA THR A 281 -52.32 31.36 -30.27
C THR A 281 -52.36 31.06 -31.76
N GLY A 282 -52.92 29.93 -32.18
CA GLY A 282 -53.07 29.61 -33.61
C GLY A 282 -52.15 28.54 -34.18
N GLY A 283 -51.42 27.79 -33.34
CA GLY A 283 -50.60 26.64 -33.74
C GLY A 283 -49.14 26.73 -33.30
N TYR A 284 -48.37 25.66 -33.53
CA TYR A 284 -46.95 25.59 -33.22
C TYR A 284 -46.13 26.57 -34.08
N ALA A 285 -45.24 27.32 -33.45
CA ALA A 285 -44.21 28.10 -34.12
C ALA A 285 -42.83 27.52 -33.77
N LYS A 286 -41.98 27.31 -34.77
CA LYS A 286 -40.57 26.98 -34.53
C LYS A 286 -39.86 28.21 -33.94
N PRO A 287 -38.82 28.02 -33.10
CA PRO A 287 -38.00 29.14 -32.66
C PRO A 287 -37.35 29.81 -33.89
N GLY A 288 -37.20 31.13 -33.84
CA GLY A 288 -36.69 31.93 -34.95
C GLY A 288 -36.52 33.39 -34.56
N LEU A 289 -36.14 34.24 -35.53
CA LEU A 289 -36.09 35.69 -35.34
C LEU A 289 -37.41 36.32 -35.81
N ILE A 290 -38.08 37.10 -34.95
CA ILE A 290 -39.37 37.72 -35.29
C ILE A 290 -39.17 39.09 -35.95
N LEU A 291 -39.31 39.15 -37.28
CA LEU A 291 -38.98 40.34 -38.07
C LEU A 291 -40.17 41.25 -38.38
N ASN A 292 -41.26 41.16 -37.62
CA ASN A 292 -42.41 42.06 -37.79
C ASN A 292 -41.97 43.53 -37.63
N PRO A 293 -42.29 44.43 -38.58
CA PRO A 293 -41.93 45.83 -38.45
C PRO A 293 -42.71 46.50 -37.31
N ALA A 294 -42.07 47.41 -36.58
CA ALA A 294 -42.74 48.21 -35.57
C ALA A 294 -43.81 49.14 -36.20
N PRO A 295 -44.89 49.47 -35.47
CA PRO A 295 -45.92 50.39 -35.96
C PRO A 295 -45.36 51.79 -36.25
N ALA A 296 -46.14 52.61 -36.97
CA ALA A 296 -45.76 53.97 -37.32
C ALA A 296 -45.38 54.79 -36.07
N SER A 297 -44.21 55.42 -36.10
CA SER A 297 -43.70 56.23 -34.99
C SER A 297 -44.35 57.62 -34.99
N PRO A 298 -44.70 58.17 -33.81
CA PRO A 298 -45.08 59.57 -33.66
C PRO A 298 -43.89 60.55 -33.78
N GLY A 299 -42.65 60.05 -33.87
CA GLY A 299 -41.41 60.83 -34.00
C GLY A 299 -40.46 60.24 -35.05
N GLN A 300 -39.20 60.64 -34.98
CA GLN A 300 -38.10 60.12 -35.81
C GLN A 300 -37.56 58.78 -35.31
N PHE A 301 -37.59 58.53 -33.99
CA PHE A 301 -37.16 57.24 -33.47
C PHE A 301 -38.14 56.12 -33.84
N LYS A 302 -37.63 55.03 -34.42
CA LYS A 302 -38.42 53.84 -34.76
C LYS A 302 -37.72 52.59 -34.24
N TRP A 303 -38.46 51.75 -33.51
CA TRP A 303 -37.97 50.43 -33.12
C TRP A 303 -37.73 49.56 -34.36
N PRO A 304 -36.60 48.82 -34.46
CA PRO A 304 -36.33 47.96 -35.61
C PRO A 304 -37.42 46.90 -35.83
N TYR A 305 -37.91 46.30 -34.75
CA TYR A 305 -38.89 45.22 -34.77
C TYR A 305 -39.97 45.40 -33.70
N MET A 306 -41.16 44.86 -33.97
CA MET A 306 -42.30 44.92 -33.06
C MET A 306 -42.15 43.98 -31.86
N TYR A 307 -41.66 42.75 -32.07
CA TYR A 307 -41.64 41.69 -31.05
C TYR A 307 -40.22 41.25 -30.63
N SER A 308 -39.19 41.50 -31.43
CA SER A 308 -37.81 41.21 -31.03
C SER A 308 -37.28 42.22 -30.02
N ASN A 309 -36.20 41.82 -29.36
CA ASN A 309 -35.49 42.59 -28.34
C ASN A 309 -34.16 43.05 -28.92
N ILE A 310 -33.78 44.29 -28.63
CA ILE A 310 -32.48 44.85 -28.99
C ILE A 310 -31.65 44.93 -27.70
N LEU A 311 -30.73 43.98 -27.53
CA LEU A 311 -30.01 43.76 -26.29
C LEU A 311 -28.51 44.03 -26.46
N ALA A 312 -27.89 44.62 -25.45
CA ALA A 312 -26.43 44.61 -25.35
C ALA A 312 -25.95 43.17 -25.06
N SER A 313 -24.67 42.86 -25.33
CA SER A 313 -24.09 41.56 -24.98
C SER A 313 -24.25 41.21 -23.50
N SER A 314 -24.10 42.17 -22.60
CA SER A 314 -24.34 42.02 -21.15
C SER A 314 -25.79 41.65 -20.81
N ASP A 315 -26.76 42.26 -21.47
CA ASP A 315 -28.18 41.91 -21.28
C ASP A 315 -28.50 40.51 -21.81
N LEU A 316 -27.92 40.13 -22.96
CA LEU A 316 -28.13 38.80 -23.54
C LEU A 316 -27.47 37.73 -22.66
N ALA A 317 -26.27 37.99 -22.15
CA ALA A 317 -25.55 37.12 -21.21
C ALA A 317 -26.42 36.78 -19.99
N ASN A 318 -27.13 37.75 -19.42
CA ASN A 318 -28.07 37.55 -18.31
C ASN A 318 -29.19 36.52 -18.57
N LEU A 319 -29.50 36.25 -19.84
CA LEU A 319 -30.55 35.32 -20.27
C LEU A 319 -30.04 33.94 -20.69
N ILE A 320 -28.72 33.75 -20.76
CA ILE A 320 -28.09 32.51 -21.24
C ILE A 320 -26.99 31.99 -20.30
N GLN A 321 -26.99 32.40 -19.03
CA GLN A 321 -25.98 31.97 -18.05
C GLN A 321 -26.11 30.48 -17.72
N LEU A 322 -24.96 29.87 -17.38
CA LEU A 322 -24.91 28.52 -16.84
C LEU A 322 -25.22 28.51 -15.34
N PRO A 323 -25.81 27.44 -14.79
CA PRO A 323 -26.07 27.33 -13.36
C PRO A 323 -24.79 27.32 -12.52
N SER A 324 -24.81 28.09 -11.42
CA SER A 324 -23.79 28.06 -10.36
C SER A 324 -24.05 27.00 -9.29
N GLN A 325 -25.18 26.29 -9.37
CA GLN A 325 -25.57 25.21 -8.47
C GLN A 325 -25.89 23.95 -9.26
N GLU A 326 -25.81 22.81 -8.59
CA GLU A 326 -26.20 21.52 -9.15
C GLU A 326 -27.73 21.42 -9.33
N PHE A 327 -28.13 20.85 -10.47
CA PHE A 327 -29.51 20.47 -10.78
C PHE A 327 -29.54 19.00 -11.19
N PRO A 328 -30.64 18.25 -11.01
CA PRO A 328 -30.76 16.94 -11.63
C PRO A 328 -30.53 17.08 -13.14
N GLY A 329 -29.52 16.41 -13.71
CA GLY A 329 -29.12 16.56 -15.12
C GLY A 329 -28.01 17.59 -15.42
N PHE A 330 -27.62 18.42 -14.45
CA PHE A 330 -26.51 19.38 -14.58
C PHE A 330 -25.63 19.40 -13.31
N LYS A 331 -24.35 19.01 -13.44
CA LYS A 331 -23.42 18.89 -12.30
C LYS A 331 -22.58 20.15 -12.08
N VAL A 332 -22.31 20.49 -10.83
CA VAL A 332 -21.26 21.44 -10.46
C VAL A 332 -20.12 20.66 -9.80
N MET A 333 -18.94 20.69 -10.41
CA MET A 333 -17.81 19.84 -10.02
C MET A 333 -16.73 20.68 -9.31
N PRO A 334 -15.99 20.16 -8.32
CA PRO A 334 -14.84 20.88 -7.77
C PRO A 334 -13.78 21.14 -8.85
N TYR A 335 -13.10 22.29 -8.79
CA TYR A 335 -12.05 22.65 -9.74
C TYR A 335 -10.69 22.74 -9.04
N VAL A 336 -9.74 21.92 -9.48
CA VAL A 336 -8.32 22.02 -9.11
C VAL A 336 -7.49 21.91 -10.38
N ARG A 337 -6.56 22.84 -10.57
CA ARG A 337 -5.63 22.80 -11.69
C ARG A 337 -4.26 22.29 -11.20
N PHE A 338 -3.97 21.06 -11.54
CA PHE A 338 -2.66 20.45 -11.32
C PHE A 338 -1.67 20.85 -12.42
N ASN A 339 -0.39 20.58 -12.20
CA ASN A 339 0.64 20.78 -13.22
C ASN A 339 0.41 19.81 -14.40
N VAL A 340 0.74 20.28 -15.61
CA VAL A 340 0.50 19.52 -16.85
C VAL A 340 1.75 19.39 -17.73
N SER A 341 2.81 20.12 -17.41
CA SER A 341 4.06 20.13 -18.19
C SER A 341 5.21 19.77 -17.27
N LYS A 342 5.83 18.62 -17.54
CA LYS A 342 7.05 18.15 -16.89
C LYS A 342 8.14 18.04 -17.94
N GLU A 343 9.37 18.37 -17.58
CA GLU A 343 10.51 18.19 -18.48
C GLU A 343 10.68 16.72 -18.87
N GLU A 344 10.99 16.46 -20.14
CA GLU A 344 11.21 15.12 -20.64
C GLU A 344 12.57 14.58 -20.16
N GLU A 345 12.56 13.84 -19.06
CA GLU A 345 13.71 13.08 -18.58
C GLU A 345 13.48 11.56 -18.78
N ASP A 346 14.57 10.82 -19.00
CA ASP A 346 14.52 9.35 -18.94
C ASP A 346 14.28 8.89 -17.49
N GLY A 347 13.42 7.89 -17.33
CA GLY A 347 12.92 7.50 -16.02
C GLY A 347 11.99 6.31 -16.06
N ILE A 348 11.39 6.01 -14.90
CA ILE A 348 10.34 5.01 -14.74
C ILE A 348 9.00 5.70 -14.96
N ASN A 349 8.15 5.15 -15.83
CA ASN A 349 6.82 5.69 -16.06
C ASN A 349 5.91 5.43 -14.85
N VAL A 350 5.11 6.42 -14.48
CA VAL A 350 4.11 6.31 -13.42
C VAL A 350 2.68 6.39 -13.99
N GLY A 351 2.45 7.25 -14.97
CA GLY A 351 1.15 7.35 -15.67
C GLY A 351 1.07 8.46 -16.71
N GLU A 352 -0.05 8.54 -17.41
CA GLU A 352 -0.36 9.58 -18.41
C GLU A 352 -0.88 10.83 -17.70
N VAL A 353 -0.33 12.01 -18.01
CA VAL A 353 -0.76 13.27 -17.40
C VAL A 353 -2.19 13.60 -17.82
N LEU A 354 -3.01 14.01 -16.84
CA LEU A 354 -4.38 14.46 -17.04
C LEU A 354 -4.47 15.97 -16.89
N ASP A 355 -5.17 16.62 -17.81
CA ASP A 355 -5.69 17.98 -17.60
C ASP A 355 -7.21 17.90 -17.58
N GLN A 356 -7.81 18.22 -16.43
CA GLN A 356 -9.27 18.24 -16.24
C GLN A 356 -9.95 16.92 -16.65
N GLY A 357 -9.34 15.78 -16.30
CA GLY A 357 -9.84 14.44 -16.62
C GLY A 357 -9.62 14.01 -18.08
N LYS A 358 -9.02 14.86 -18.93
CA LYS A 358 -8.62 14.50 -20.29
C LYS A 358 -7.15 14.05 -20.28
N ARG A 359 -6.89 12.91 -20.90
CA ARG A 359 -5.53 12.37 -21.08
C ARG A 359 -4.75 13.24 -22.05
N LEU A 360 -3.56 13.66 -21.63
CA LEU A 360 -2.56 14.28 -22.48
C LEU A 360 -1.65 13.20 -23.09
N SER A 361 -0.91 13.56 -24.13
CA SER A 361 0.08 12.66 -24.75
C SER A 361 1.38 12.53 -23.95
N SER A 362 1.54 13.29 -22.86
CA SER A 362 2.72 13.31 -22.01
C SER A 362 2.58 12.32 -20.85
N TYR A 363 3.66 11.61 -20.52
CA TYR A 363 3.74 10.71 -19.38
C TYR A 363 4.48 11.37 -18.23
N TYR A 364 3.99 11.18 -17.01
CA TYR A 364 4.76 11.48 -15.81
C TYR A 364 5.78 10.38 -15.56
N LYS A 365 7.06 10.76 -15.59
CA LYS A 365 8.20 9.89 -15.29
C LYS A 365 8.90 10.35 -14.01
N VAL A 366 9.38 9.38 -13.25
CA VAL A 366 10.30 9.62 -12.13
C VAL A 366 11.72 9.24 -12.58
N PRO A 367 12.73 10.11 -12.41
CA PRO A 367 14.10 9.76 -12.75
C PRO A 367 14.56 8.53 -11.96
N VAL A 368 15.31 7.62 -12.59
CA VAL A 368 15.79 6.38 -11.94
C VAL A 368 16.56 6.69 -10.64
N LYS A 369 17.46 7.69 -10.69
CA LYS A 369 18.19 8.19 -9.51
C LYS A 369 17.27 8.67 -8.37
N GLY A 370 16.06 9.12 -8.71
CA GLY A 370 15.04 9.59 -7.76
C GLY A 370 14.44 8.46 -6.93
N LEU A 371 14.43 7.23 -7.43
CA LEU A 371 13.91 6.07 -6.69
C LEU A 371 14.83 5.61 -5.55
N LYS A 372 16.12 5.99 -5.56
CA LYS A 372 17.02 5.83 -4.39
C LYS A 372 16.52 6.59 -3.16
N LYS A 373 15.72 7.64 -3.36
CA LYS A 373 15.07 8.41 -2.29
C LYS A 373 13.68 7.85 -1.93
N HIS A 374 13.39 6.62 -2.33
CA HIS A 374 12.16 5.88 -2.05
C HIS A 374 10.89 6.52 -2.65
N GLY A 375 9.79 5.78 -2.59
CA GLY A 375 8.48 6.19 -3.04
C GLY A 375 7.38 5.67 -2.13
N LEU A 376 6.28 6.42 -2.04
CA LEU A 376 5.10 6.12 -1.26
C LEU A 376 3.87 6.13 -2.17
N ILE A 377 3.20 4.99 -2.29
CA ILE A 377 2.00 4.77 -3.10
C ILE A 377 0.83 4.52 -2.15
N VAL A 378 -0.15 5.42 -2.14
CA VAL A 378 -1.26 5.39 -1.20
C VAL A 378 -2.62 5.44 -1.89
N GLY A 379 -3.65 4.92 -1.22
CA GLY A 379 -5.01 4.84 -1.77
C GLY A 379 -5.88 3.79 -1.11
N GLY A 380 -7.19 3.97 -1.15
CA GLY A 380 -8.14 2.97 -0.64
C GLY A 380 -8.09 1.62 -1.38
N THR A 381 -8.80 0.62 -0.88
CA THR A 381 -8.94 -0.68 -1.56
C THR A 381 -9.53 -0.52 -2.95
N GLY A 382 -8.94 -1.19 -3.94
CA GLY A 382 -9.40 -1.14 -5.34
C GLY A 382 -9.12 0.19 -6.08
N SER A 383 -8.38 1.12 -5.48
CA SER A 383 -8.12 2.44 -6.09
C SER A 383 -7.10 2.43 -7.23
N GLY A 384 -6.14 1.48 -7.23
CA GLY A 384 -5.12 1.38 -8.29
C GLY A 384 -3.66 1.22 -7.80
N LYS A 385 -3.40 1.14 -6.49
CA LYS A 385 -2.04 0.99 -5.90
C LYS A 385 -1.22 -0.14 -6.54
N THR A 386 -1.69 -1.39 -6.43
CA THR A 386 -0.99 -2.57 -6.98
C THR A 386 -0.82 -2.49 -8.49
N ASN A 387 -1.78 -1.91 -9.22
CA ASN A 387 -1.64 -1.66 -10.66
C ASN A 387 -0.51 -0.67 -10.97
N THR A 388 -0.35 0.36 -10.15
CA THR A 388 0.75 1.33 -10.26
C THR A 388 2.09 0.65 -10.04
N LEU A 389 2.18 -0.22 -9.02
CA LEU A 389 3.38 -0.99 -8.76
C LEU A 389 3.69 -1.92 -9.93
N PHE A 390 2.72 -2.65 -10.48
CA PHE A 390 2.94 -3.52 -11.65
C PHE A 390 3.44 -2.72 -12.86
N TYR A 391 2.85 -1.55 -13.11
CA TYR A 391 3.27 -0.66 -14.19
C TYR A 391 4.72 -0.20 -14.02
N MET A 392 5.11 0.21 -12.81
CA MET A 392 6.48 0.62 -12.49
C MET A 392 7.47 -0.55 -12.51
N LEU A 393 7.11 -1.72 -11.96
CA LEU A 393 7.96 -2.92 -11.91
C LEU A 393 8.32 -3.40 -13.32
N ARG A 394 7.39 -3.30 -14.27
CA ARG A 394 7.65 -3.63 -15.68
C ARG A 394 8.76 -2.77 -16.28
N ASP A 395 8.71 -1.46 -16.02
CA ASP A 395 9.71 -0.52 -16.49
C ASP A 395 11.08 -0.74 -15.80
N LEU A 396 11.10 -1.14 -14.52
CA LEU A 396 12.33 -1.53 -13.83
C LEU A 396 13.00 -2.74 -14.51
N ILE A 397 12.22 -3.77 -14.88
CA ILE A 397 12.75 -4.92 -15.62
C ILE A 397 13.31 -4.54 -16.99
N TRP A 398 12.65 -3.64 -17.73
CA TRP A 398 13.16 -3.16 -19.01
C TRP A 398 14.47 -2.37 -18.89
N LYS A 399 14.76 -1.82 -17.70
CA LYS A 399 16.03 -1.16 -17.39
C LYS A 399 17.03 -2.08 -16.64
N ASP A 400 16.76 -3.39 -16.60
CA ASP A 400 17.57 -4.40 -15.91
C ASP A 400 17.79 -4.10 -14.41
N ILE A 401 16.79 -3.50 -13.75
CA ILE A 401 16.80 -3.24 -12.30
C ILE A 401 15.96 -4.33 -11.60
N PRO A 402 16.59 -5.25 -10.85
CA PRO A 402 15.87 -6.27 -10.08
C PRO A 402 15.07 -5.64 -8.94
N PHE A 403 14.08 -6.39 -8.45
CA PHE A 403 13.24 -5.96 -7.35
C PHE A 403 12.89 -7.10 -6.40
N LEU A 404 12.52 -6.75 -5.18
CA LEU A 404 11.96 -7.65 -4.16
C LEU A 404 10.57 -7.16 -3.77
N VAL A 405 9.56 -8.03 -3.77
CA VAL A 405 8.22 -7.69 -3.25
C VAL A 405 7.97 -8.44 -1.95
N LEU A 406 7.59 -7.72 -0.89
CA LEU A 406 7.05 -8.28 0.34
C LEU A 406 5.52 -8.16 0.32
N GLU A 407 4.82 -9.27 0.14
CA GLU A 407 3.36 -9.32 0.02
C GLU A 407 2.71 -10.01 1.24
N PRO A 408 2.25 -9.28 2.28
CA PRO A 408 1.76 -9.86 3.54
C PRO A 408 0.39 -10.54 3.49
N ALA A 409 -0.52 -10.10 2.63
CA ALA A 409 -1.95 -10.44 2.78
C ALA A 409 -2.60 -11.11 1.57
N LYS A 410 -2.11 -10.86 0.36
CA LYS A 410 -2.68 -11.38 -0.88
C LYS A 410 -1.61 -12.16 -1.64
N THR A 411 -1.98 -12.59 -2.84
CA THR A 411 -1.15 -13.33 -3.80
C THR A 411 -1.33 -12.73 -5.20
N GLU A 412 -1.33 -11.39 -5.29
CA GLU A 412 -1.54 -10.69 -6.56
C GLU A 412 -0.29 -10.73 -7.46
N TYR A 413 0.92 -10.68 -6.88
CA TYR A 413 2.16 -10.49 -7.64
C TYR A 413 2.63 -11.75 -8.38
N ARG A 414 2.30 -12.96 -7.90
CA ARG A 414 2.59 -14.22 -8.63
C ARG A 414 2.04 -14.22 -10.06
N LYS A 415 0.97 -13.48 -10.33
CA LYS A 415 0.42 -13.32 -11.67
C LYS A 415 1.44 -12.79 -12.67
N LEU A 416 2.46 -12.05 -12.23
CA LEU A 416 3.56 -11.59 -13.08
C LEU A 416 4.29 -12.74 -13.80
N LEU A 417 4.25 -13.98 -13.29
CA LEU A 417 4.79 -15.16 -13.96
C LEU A 417 4.17 -15.42 -15.35
N TYR A 418 2.94 -14.96 -15.57
CA TYR A 418 2.24 -15.08 -16.85
C TYR A 418 2.63 -14.02 -17.88
N SER A 419 3.41 -13.02 -17.49
CA SER A 419 3.90 -12.01 -18.42
C SER A 419 5.23 -12.44 -19.01
N ASP A 420 5.33 -12.38 -20.35
CA ASP A 420 6.57 -12.61 -21.10
C ASP A 420 7.74 -11.74 -20.62
N VAL A 421 7.46 -10.60 -19.99
CA VAL A 421 8.48 -9.68 -19.46
C VAL A 421 9.18 -10.24 -18.22
N PHE A 422 8.44 -10.96 -17.36
CA PHE A 422 8.94 -11.41 -16.05
C PHE A 422 9.19 -12.92 -15.98
N SER A 423 8.46 -13.73 -16.75
CA SER A 423 8.30 -15.18 -16.58
C SER A 423 9.59 -15.98 -16.37
N ASP A 424 10.67 -15.66 -17.10
CA ASP A 424 11.91 -16.45 -17.05
C ASP A 424 12.91 -15.98 -15.99
N LYS A 425 12.67 -14.82 -15.37
CA LYS A 425 13.57 -14.19 -14.39
C LYS A 425 13.00 -14.19 -12.98
N LEU A 426 11.67 -14.21 -12.85
CA LEU A 426 10.95 -14.02 -11.60
C LEU A 426 11.03 -15.24 -10.69
N GLN A 427 11.36 -14.99 -9.42
CA GLN A 427 11.35 -15.97 -8.35
C GLN A 427 10.15 -15.71 -7.44
N VAL A 428 9.45 -16.77 -7.02
CA VAL A 428 8.31 -16.67 -6.11
C VAL A 428 8.52 -17.63 -4.95
N PHE A 429 8.48 -17.12 -3.73
CA PHE A 429 8.60 -17.89 -2.49
C PHE A 429 7.31 -17.79 -1.68
N THR A 430 6.76 -18.93 -1.28
CA THR A 430 5.54 -19.04 -0.45
C THR A 430 5.95 -19.26 1.01
N LEU A 431 6.04 -18.19 1.79
CA LEU A 431 6.59 -18.25 3.15
C LEU A 431 5.65 -18.97 4.11
N GLY A 432 6.16 -20.04 4.73
CA GLY A 432 5.37 -20.89 5.62
C GLY A 432 4.59 -22.00 4.90
N ASP A 433 4.52 -21.99 3.56
CA ASP A 433 4.01 -23.13 2.79
C ASP A 433 5.18 -23.95 2.22
N ASN A 434 5.26 -25.20 2.66
CA ASN A 434 6.30 -26.13 2.24
C ASN A 434 5.94 -26.92 0.98
N ASN A 435 4.73 -26.77 0.45
CA ASN A 435 4.25 -27.56 -0.68
C ASN A 435 4.47 -26.88 -2.02
N VAL A 436 4.52 -25.55 -2.08
CA VAL A 436 4.60 -24.78 -3.34
C VAL A 436 6.02 -24.32 -3.64
N SER A 437 6.53 -23.32 -2.92
CA SER A 437 7.89 -22.80 -3.07
C SER A 437 8.49 -22.38 -1.72
N PRO A 438 9.00 -23.34 -0.92
CA PRO A 438 9.51 -23.08 0.43
C PRO A 438 10.63 -22.03 0.52
N PHE A 439 10.48 -21.16 1.52
CA PHE A 439 11.52 -20.25 1.97
C PHE A 439 12.27 -20.83 3.18
N ARG A 440 13.57 -20.54 3.31
CA ARG A 440 14.43 -20.91 4.44
C ARG A 440 15.29 -19.74 4.83
N LEU A 441 15.25 -19.39 6.11
CA LEU A 441 15.97 -18.26 6.66
C LEU A 441 16.26 -18.54 8.13
N ASN A 442 17.53 -18.69 8.49
CA ASN A 442 17.92 -18.76 9.89
C ASN A 442 18.04 -17.32 10.42
N PRO A 443 17.18 -16.87 11.35
CA PRO A 443 17.23 -15.51 11.88
C PRO A 443 18.55 -15.17 12.59
N PHE A 444 19.30 -16.18 13.03
CA PHE A 444 20.54 -16.05 13.79
C PHE A 444 21.80 -16.26 12.95
N LYS A 445 21.67 -16.35 11.61
CA LYS A 445 22.84 -16.41 10.74
C LYS A 445 23.38 -15.01 10.53
N VAL A 446 24.65 -14.80 10.87
CA VAL A 446 25.33 -13.51 10.69
C VAL A 446 26.08 -13.50 9.35
N HIS A 447 25.93 -12.43 8.58
CA HIS A 447 26.69 -12.21 7.35
C HIS A 447 28.18 -12.02 7.63
N GLU A 448 29.04 -12.54 6.75
CA GLU A 448 30.48 -12.29 6.83
C GLU A 448 30.76 -10.78 6.72
N GLY A 449 31.62 -10.26 7.61
CA GLY A 449 31.87 -8.82 7.73
C GLY A 449 30.99 -8.09 8.74
N ILE A 450 29.92 -8.72 9.24
CA ILE A 450 29.07 -8.16 10.30
C ILE A 450 29.47 -8.75 11.66
N SER A 451 29.46 -7.92 12.69
CA SER A 451 29.70 -8.39 14.06
C SER A 451 28.44 -9.05 14.63
N VAL A 452 28.63 -10.11 15.43
CA VAL A 452 27.51 -10.79 16.10
C VAL A 452 26.73 -9.80 16.97
N GLN A 453 27.42 -8.89 17.67
CA GLN A 453 26.78 -7.88 18.50
C GLN A 453 25.81 -7.01 17.70
N THR A 454 26.25 -6.48 16.55
CA THR A 454 25.41 -5.66 15.66
C THR A 454 24.17 -6.43 15.21
N HIS A 455 24.35 -7.69 14.82
CA HIS A 455 23.24 -8.55 14.40
C HIS A 455 22.24 -8.78 15.54
N LEU A 456 22.72 -9.03 16.76
CA LEU A 456 21.86 -9.21 17.93
C LEU A 456 21.05 -7.94 18.28
N ASP A 457 21.66 -6.76 18.16
CA ASP A 457 20.98 -5.48 18.40
C ASP A 457 19.85 -5.22 17.38
N LEU A 458 20.10 -5.54 16.10
CA LEU A 458 19.10 -5.44 15.04
C LEU A 458 18.00 -6.50 15.22
N LEU A 459 18.36 -7.75 15.51
CA LEU A 459 17.40 -8.82 15.74
C LEU A 459 16.51 -8.52 16.96
N LYS A 460 17.07 -7.98 18.05
CA LYS A 460 16.30 -7.47 19.20
C LYS A 460 15.32 -6.38 18.78
N SER A 461 15.72 -5.49 17.87
CA SER A 461 14.83 -4.45 17.32
C SER A 461 13.68 -5.05 16.51
N VAL A 462 13.94 -6.09 15.71
CA VAL A 462 12.88 -6.85 15.00
C VAL A 462 11.87 -7.42 16.01
N PHE A 463 12.32 -8.13 17.05
CA PHE A 463 11.43 -8.67 18.08
C PHE A 463 10.59 -7.59 18.78
N ASN A 464 11.18 -6.43 19.10
CA ASN A 464 10.48 -5.33 19.77
C ASN A 464 9.49 -4.58 18.87
N ALA A 465 9.74 -4.53 17.54
CA ALA A 465 8.83 -3.91 16.59
C ALA A 465 7.60 -4.80 16.33
N SER A 466 7.81 -6.11 16.27
CA SER A 466 6.81 -7.07 15.81
C SER A 466 5.93 -7.61 16.94
N PHE A 467 6.51 -7.94 18.08
CA PHE A 467 5.78 -8.55 19.18
C PHE A 467 5.53 -7.57 20.32
N TYR A 468 4.43 -7.79 21.05
CA TYR A 468 4.20 -7.07 22.29
C TYR A 468 5.19 -7.49 23.39
N MET A 469 6.22 -6.67 23.61
CA MET A 469 7.22 -6.84 24.67
C MET A 469 6.98 -5.84 25.81
N TRP A 470 6.56 -6.33 26.97
CA TRP A 470 6.29 -5.52 28.16
C TRP A 470 7.34 -5.76 29.26
N GLY A 471 7.45 -4.83 30.21
CA GLY A 471 8.25 -5.04 31.43
C GLY A 471 9.72 -5.41 31.17
N PRO A 472 10.27 -6.44 31.86
CA PRO A 472 11.66 -6.89 31.73
C PRO A 472 11.90 -7.83 30.53
N LEU A 473 10.87 -8.18 29.76
CA LEU A 473 10.93 -9.17 28.68
C LEU A 473 12.02 -8.88 27.62
N PRO A 474 12.22 -7.62 27.15
CA PRO A 474 13.30 -7.29 26.21
C PRO A 474 14.71 -7.56 26.76
N HIS A 475 14.92 -7.37 28.06
CA HIS A 475 16.21 -7.61 28.72
C HIS A 475 16.46 -9.12 28.87
N VAL A 476 15.41 -9.88 29.23
CA VAL A 476 15.47 -11.36 29.25
C VAL A 476 15.81 -11.89 27.86
N LEU A 477 15.09 -11.43 26.83
CA LEU A 477 15.36 -11.83 25.45
C LEU A 477 16.79 -11.51 25.02
N GLU A 478 17.28 -10.30 25.31
CA GLU A 478 18.66 -9.91 25.04
C GLU A 478 19.67 -10.84 25.71
N ARG A 479 19.46 -11.18 26.99
CA ARG A 479 20.33 -12.14 27.70
C ARG A 479 20.29 -13.53 27.06
N CYS A 480 19.12 -14.02 26.70
CA CYS A 480 18.98 -15.30 25.99
C CYS A 480 19.73 -15.29 24.66
N LEU A 481 19.62 -14.21 23.88
CA LEU A 481 20.33 -14.04 22.61
C LEU A 481 21.85 -14.09 22.80
N TYR A 482 22.40 -13.45 23.83
CA TYR A 482 23.84 -13.52 24.10
C TYR A 482 24.29 -14.93 24.50
N GLU A 483 23.55 -15.59 25.40
CA GLU A 483 23.93 -16.91 25.92
C GLU A 483 23.88 -17.99 24.83
N ILE A 484 22.90 -17.98 23.91
CA ILE A 484 22.86 -18.97 22.83
C ILE A 484 24.05 -18.86 21.87
N TYR A 485 24.57 -17.65 21.61
CA TYR A 485 25.78 -17.49 20.80
C TYR A 485 27.03 -17.94 21.57
N ARG A 486 27.10 -17.66 22.89
CA ARG A 486 28.18 -18.15 23.74
C ARG A 486 28.22 -19.68 23.80
N ASP A 487 27.06 -20.33 23.86
CA ASP A 487 26.92 -21.79 23.84
C ASP A 487 27.42 -22.41 22.51
N LYS A 488 27.33 -21.66 21.41
CA LYS A 488 27.94 -22.01 20.11
C LYS A 488 29.43 -21.60 20.01
N GLY A 489 30.04 -21.10 21.08
CA GLY A 489 31.47 -20.76 21.12
C GLY A 489 31.84 -19.39 20.58
N TRP A 490 30.88 -18.48 20.40
CA TRP A 490 31.17 -17.09 20.06
C TRP A 490 31.62 -16.30 21.27
N ASP A 491 32.74 -15.60 21.12
CA ASP A 491 33.12 -14.48 21.98
C ASP A 491 32.68 -13.18 21.31
N LEU A 492 31.68 -12.53 21.90
CA LEU A 492 31.09 -11.28 21.40
C LEU A 492 32.08 -10.11 21.45
N THR A 493 33.10 -10.16 22.32
CA THR A 493 34.09 -9.10 22.46
C THR A 493 35.10 -9.14 21.31
N SER A 494 35.61 -10.34 21.00
CA SER A 494 36.59 -10.51 19.91
C SER A 494 35.94 -10.79 18.55
N ASN A 495 34.63 -11.03 18.51
CA ASN A 495 33.87 -11.47 17.34
C ASN A 495 34.45 -12.75 16.69
N ARG A 496 34.98 -13.66 17.51
CA ARG A 496 35.58 -14.92 17.07
C ARG A 496 34.81 -16.11 17.63
N ASN A 497 34.72 -17.17 16.83
CA ASN A 497 34.17 -18.44 17.28
C ASN A 497 35.29 -19.44 17.58
N SER A 498 35.36 -19.96 18.81
CA SER A 498 36.40 -20.88 19.26
C SER A 498 36.32 -22.28 18.62
N ARG A 499 35.19 -22.61 18.01
CA ARG A 499 34.89 -23.89 17.34
C ARG A 499 34.94 -23.79 15.81
N GLY A 500 35.29 -22.61 15.29
CA GLY A 500 35.34 -22.31 13.85
C GLY A 500 34.06 -21.69 13.30
N VAL A 501 34.13 -21.11 12.10
CA VAL A 501 32.97 -20.55 11.40
C VAL A 501 32.38 -21.61 10.50
N HIS A 502 31.19 -22.09 10.85
CA HIS A 502 30.46 -23.15 10.15
C HIS A 502 28.95 -22.85 10.26
N ILE A 503 28.09 -23.50 9.47
CA ILE A 503 26.64 -23.28 9.57
C ILE A 503 26.08 -23.62 10.97
N ASN A 504 26.75 -24.53 11.69
CA ASN A 504 26.43 -24.89 13.08
C ASN A 504 26.94 -23.89 14.13
N ALA A 505 27.75 -22.90 13.73
CA ALA A 505 28.17 -21.80 14.59
C ALA A 505 27.01 -20.88 14.94
N TYR A 506 25.95 -20.89 14.13
CA TYR A 506 24.79 -20.04 14.33
C TYR A 506 23.67 -20.79 15.09
N PRO A 507 23.07 -20.17 16.12
CA PRO A 507 21.93 -20.74 16.83
C PRO A 507 20.69 -20.94 15.93
N THR A 508 19.65 -21.60 16.44
CA THR A 508 18.30 -21.60 15.86
C THR A 508 17.25 -21.13 16.87
N LEU A 509 15.98 -21.08 16.44
CA LEU A 509 14.86 -20.76 17.34
C LEU A 509 14.70 -21.81 18.45
N THR A 510 14.99 -23.08 18.18
CA THR A 510 15.03 -24.12 19.22
C THR A 510 16.12 -23.84 20.27
N ASP A 511 17.31 -23.41 19.85
CA ASP A 511 18.37 -23.01 20.81
C ASP A 511 17.87 -21.85 21.70
N LEU A 512 17.23 -20.83 21.11
CA LEU A 512 16.67 -19.70 21.86
C LEU A 512 15.54 -20.13 22.79
N TYR A 513 14.61 -20.97 22.32
CA TYR A 513 13.46 -21.46 23.11
C TYR A 513 13.90 -22.21 24.36
N ASN A 514 14.90 -23.08 24.23
CA ASN A 514 15.44 -23.86 25.36
C ASN A 514 16.17 -22.96 26.36
N LYS A 515 16.89 -21.94 25.89
CA LYS A 515 17.65 -21.02 26.76
C LYS A 515 16.78 -20.15 27.66
N VAL A 516 15.49 -19.96 27.33
CA VAL A 516 14.58 -19.14 28.14
C VAL A 516 14.46 -19.68 29.56
N ASP A 517 14.41 -20.99 29.75
CA ASP A 517 14.25 -21.55 31.10
C ASP A 517 15.46 -21.24 31.98
N ASP A 518 16.66 -21.55 31.49
CA ASP A 518 17.93 -21.30 32.17
C ASP A 518 18.07 -19.84 32.60
N VAL A 519 17.86 -18.90 31.66
CA VAL A 519 18.08 -17.48 31.90
C VAL A 519 17.07 -16.89 32.88
N VAL A 520 15.79 -17.27 32.79
CA VAL A 520 14.77 -16.73 33.69
C VAL A 520 14.97 -17.27 35.11
N ASP A 521 15.36 -18.53 35.26
CA ASP A 521 15.64 -19.12 36.58
C ASP A 521 16.90 -18.49 37.22
N GLU A 522 17.95 -18.22 36.44
CA GLU A 522 19.17 -17.54 36.91
C GLU A 522 18.92 -16.09 37.38
N LEU A 523 17.99 -15.37 36.74
CA LEU A 523 17.69 -13.98 37.09
C LEU A 523 16.95 -13.82 38.43
N GLY A 524 16.42 -14.90 39.01
CA GLY A 524 15.91 -14.90 40.38
C GLY A 524 14.65 -14.06 40.63
N TYR A 525 13.74 -13.97 39.65
CA TYR A 525 12.45 -13.30 39.82
C TYR A 525 11.49 -14.08 40.76
N SER A 526 10.38 -13.43 41.18
CA SER A 526 9.35 -14.14 41.96
C SER A 526 8.75 -15.31 41.15
N PRO A 527 8.27 -16.39 41.79
CA PRO A 527 7.73 -17.56 41.07
C PRO A 527 6.64 -17.21 40.04
N GLU A 528 5.74 -16.27 40.38
CA GLU A 528 4.67 -15.81 39.50
C GLU A 528 5.24 -15.10 38.27
N THR A 529 6.20 -14.19 38.48
CA THR A 529 6.86 -13.43 37.42
C THR A 529 7.67 -14.36 36.51
N THR A 530 8.40 -15.32 37.08
CA THR A 530 9.13 -16.34 36.33
C THR A 530 8.21 -17.14 35.41
N MET A 531 7.09 -17.62 35.94
CA MET A 531 6.10 -18.36 35.15
C MET A 531 5.51 -17.50 34.03
N GLU A 532 5.21 -16.23 34.31
CA GLU A 532 4.69 -15.28 33.32
C GLU A 532 5.70 -14.99 32.20
N LEU A 533 6.96 -14.71 32.55
CA LEU A 533 8.04 -14.44 31.58
C LEU A 533 8.32 -15.65 30.69
N LYS A 534 8.46 -16.84 31.29
CA LYS A 534 8.66 -18.10 30.56
C LYS A 534 7.50 -18.36 29.61
N SER A 535 6.26 -18.33 30.13
CA SER A 535 5.06 -18.57 29.32
C SER A 535 4.95 -17.58 28.15
N SER A 536 5.18 -16.29 28.42
CA SER A 536 5.08 -15.20 27.44
C SER A 536 6.11 -15.36 26.30
N LEU A 537 7.40 -15.52 26.60
CA LEU A 537 8.44 -15.68 25.58
C LEU A 537 8.34 -17.02 24.86
N LYS A 538 8.20 -18.12 25.60
CA LYS A 538 8.16 -19.46 25.00
C LYS A 538 6.95 -19.62 24.09
N THR A 539 5.79 -19.06 24.41
CA THR A 539 4.61 -19.11 23.52
C THR A 539 4.88 -18.45 22.17
N ARG A 540 5.47 -17.25 22.16
CA ARG A 540 5.82 -16.53 20.92
C ARG A 540 6.92 -17.24 20.12
N LEU A 541 7.97 -17.71 20.80
CA LEU A 541 9.03 -18.46 20.13
C LEU A 541 8.51 -19.78 19.56
N ASN A 542 7.59 -20.45 20.25
CA ASN A 542 7.01 -21.70 19.78
C ASN A 542 6.08 -21.49 18.58
N SER A 543 5.36 -20.36 18.48
CA SER A 543 4.53 -20.07 17.29
C SER A 543 5.37 -19.99 16.01
N LEU A 544 6.61 -19.51 16.11
CA LEU A 544 7.58 -19.47 15.02
C LEU A 544 8.25 -20.83 14.71
N ARG A 545 8.15 -21.81 15.62
CA ARG A 545 8.78 -23.15 15.50
C ARG A 545 7.85 -24.24 14.98
N ILE A 546 6.54 -23.99 14.90
CA ILE A 546 5.55 -25.01 14.51
C ILE A 546 5.24 -24.97 13.01
N GLY A 547 5.02 -26.14 12.41
CA GLY A 547 4.56 -26.31 11.03
C GLY A 547 5.55 -25.80 9.98
N GLY A 548 5.04 -25.29 8.86
CA GLY A 548 5.88 -24.76 7.78
C GLY A 548 6.74 -23.56 8.18
N LYS A 549 6.31 -22.77 9.18
CA LYS A 549 7.09 -21.65 9.75
C LYS A 549 8.33 -22.16 10.48
N GLY A 550 8.20 -23.24 11.23
CA GLY A 550 9.32 -23.91 11.89
C GLY A 550 10.33 -24.44 10.89
N LEU A 551 9.89 -25.02 9.78
CA LEU A 551 10.79 -25.43 8.69
C LEU A 551 11.48 -24.24 8.02
N MET A 552 10.80 -23.11 7.93
CA MET A 552 11.33 -21.86 7.36
C MET A 552 12.36 -21.20 8.27
N LEU A 553 12.11 -21.10 9.59
CA LEU A 553 12.87 -20.26 10.52
C LEU A 553 13.75 -21.04 11.50
N ASP A 554 13.32 -22.21 11.94
CA ASP A 554 14.09 -23.07 12.84
C ASP A 554 14.94 -24.06 12.01
N THR A 555 15.84 -23.47 11.22
CA THR A 555 16.70 -24.17 10.28
C THR A 555 18.14 -23.65 10.40
N LYS A 556 19.11 -24.46 9.97
CA LYS A 556 20.50 -24.03 9.82
C LYS A 556 20.75 -23.31 8.49
N SER A 557 19.99 -23.67 7.45
CA SER A 557 20.11 -23.13 6.10
C SER A 557 19.47 -21.74 5.97
N SER A 558 19.94 -20.94 5.03
CA SER A 558 19.34 -19.64 4.72
C SER A 558 19.49 -19.35 3.24
N VAL A 559 18.48 -18.71 2.66
CA VAL A 559 18.56 -18.15 1.30
C VAL A 559 19.77 -17.23 1.17
N SER A 560 20.39 -17.24 -0.01
CA SER A 560 21.41 -16.25 -0.36
C SER A 560 20.76 -14.92 -0.72
N PHE A 561 20.97 -13.89 0.09
CA PHE A 561 20.53 -12.52 -0.22
C PHE A 561 21.15 -12.00 -1.52
N GLU A 562 22.37 -12.43 -1.87
CA GLU A 562 22.95 -12.11 -3.17
C GLU A 562 22.10 -12.63 -4.33
N ASN A 563 21.61 -13.87 -4.23
CA ASN A 563 20.73 -14.44 -5.24
C ASN A 563 19.34 -13.78 -5.24
N LEU A 564 18.82 -13.49 -4.04
CA LEU A 564 17.51 -12.84 -3.84
C LEU A 564 17.45 -11.45 -4.48
N LEU A 565 18.51 -10.66 -4.35
CA LEU A 565 18.56 -9.26 -4.78
C LEU A 565 19.05 -9.09 -6.22
N LYS A 566 19.68 -10.11 -6.82
CA LYS A 566 20.10 -10.08 -8.24
C LYS A 566 18.98 -10.43 -9.22
N ARG A 567 17.86 -10.94 -8.74
CA ARG A 567 16.73 -11.38 -9.56
C ARG A 567 15.43 -10.75 -9.05
N PRO A 568 14.45 -10.52 -9.94
CA PRO A 568 13.11 -10.15 -9.51
C PRO A 568 12.55 -11.25 -8.61
N THR A 569 12.14 -10.90 -7.40
CA THR A 569 11.72 -11.85 -6.37
C THR A 569 10.44 -11.39 -5.69
N ILE A 570 9.52 -12.33 -5.44
CA ILE A 570 8.30 -12.13 -4.65
C ILE A 570 8.38 -13.04 -3.42
N LEU A 571 8.21 -12.45 -2.24
CA LEU A 571 7.98 -13.16 -0.99
C LEU A 571 6.50 -13.01 -0.63
N GLU A 572 5.77 -14.12 -0.71
CA GLU A 572 4.36 -14.19 -0.34
C GLU A 572 4.25 -14.64 1.10
N LEU A 573 3.64 -13.80 1.92
CA LEU A 573 3.52 -13.99 3.37
C LEU A 573 2.06 -14.31 3.77
N GLU A 574 1.14 -14.51 2.81
CA GLU A 574 -0.28 -14.78 3.07
C GLU A 574 -0.48 -15.95 4.04
N THR A 575 0.29 -17.03 3.85
CA THR A 575 0.27 -18.28 4.65
C THR A 575 0.92 -18.18 6.02
N LEU A 576 1.64 -17.08 6.31
CA LEU A 576 2.10 -16.79 7.66
C LEU A 576 0.93 -16.36 8.54
N GLY A 577 0.99 -16.63 9.84
CA GLY A 577 -0.16 -16.56 10.74
C GLY A 577 -0.69 -15.15 10.95
N ASP A 578 -0.44 -14.58 12.12
CA ASP A 578 -0.99 -13.28 12.48
C ASP A 578 -0.17 -12.10 11.95
N ASP A 579 -0.67 -10.89 12.22
CA ASP A 579 -0.03 -9.65 11.80
C ASP A 579 1.35 -9.42 12.45
N GLU A 580 1.56 -9.95 13.66
CA GLU A 580 2.84 -9.86 14.40
C GLU A 580 3.92 -10.70 13.72
N GLU A 581 3.60 -11.94 13.33
CA GLU A 581 4.50 -12.84 12.61
C GLU A 581 4.87 -12.31 11.22
N LYS A 582 3.90 -11.69 10.51
CA LYS A 582 4.17 -11.04 9.22
C LYS A 582 5.10 -9.84 9.38
N ALA A 583 4.88 -9.01 10.40
CA ALA A 583 5.78 -7.91 10.73
C ALA A 583 7.18 -8.41 11.11
N PHE A 584 7.29 -9.52 11.84
CA PHE A 584 8.56 -10.16 12.21
C PHE A 584 9.33 -10.59 10.96
N MET A 585 8.67 -11.25 10.01
CA MET A 585 9.31 -11.65 8.75
C MET A 585 9.76 -10.49 7.89
N MET A 586 8.92 -9.45 7.75
CA MET A 586 9.32 -8.24 7.03
C MET A 586 10.54 -7.58 7.69
N GLY A 587 10.53 -7.41 9.02
CA GLY A 587 11.66 -6.85 9.76
C GLY A 587 12.93 -7.69 9.61
N LEU A 588 12.81 -9.01 9.65
CA LEU A 588 13.94 -9.92 9.49
C LEU A 588 14.58 -9.82 8.10
N VAL A 589 13.76 -9.83 7.05
CA VAL A 589 14.25 -9.69 5.67
C VAL A 589 14.95 -8.35 5.47
N LEU A 590 14.38 -7.25 5.99
CA LEU A 590 15.00 -5.92 5.89
C LEU A 590 16.31 -5.82 6.66
N THR A 591 16.37 -6.36 7.89
CA THR A 591 17.59 -6.41 8.70
C THR A 591 18.69 -7.19 8.01
N MET A 592 18.41 -8.39 7.52
CA MET A 592 19.42 -9.23 6.87
C MET A 592 19.84 -8.66 5.50
N MET A 593 18.93 -7.98 4.79
CA MET A 593 19.28 -7.23 3.58
C MET A 593 20.21 -6.05 3.89
N TYR A 594 19.93 -5.30 4.96
CA TYR A 594 20.80 -4.21 5.41
C TYR A 594 22.20 -4.73 5.79
N GLU A 595 22.27 -5.82 6.56
CA GLU A 595 23.53 -6.49 6.90
C GLU A 595 24.32 -6.94 5.68
N TYR A 596 23.65 -7.53 4.68
CA TYR A 596 24.27 -7.89 3.41
C TYR A 596 24.89 -6.67 2.72
N TYR A 597 24.19 -5.54 2.65
CA TYR A 597 24.73 -4.33 2.03
C TYR A 597 25.90 -3.73 2.81
N VAL A 598 25.81 -3.66 4.14
CA VAL A 598 26.90 -3.19 5.00
C VAL A 598 28.15 -4.07 4.81
N ALA A 599 27.97 -5.39 4.71
CA ALA A 599 29.06 -6.34 4.46
C ALA A 599 29.76 -6.12 3.11
N GLN A 600 29.05 -5.65 2.08
CA GLN A 600 29.65 -5.32 0.78
C GLN A 600 30.46 -4.02 0.79
N GLY A 601 30.26 -3.18 1.80
CA GLY A 601 30.92 -1.89 1.94
C GLY A 601 30.18 -0.73 1.26
N PHE A 602 30.48 0.47 1.75
CA PHE A 602 29.86 1.72 1.33
C PHE A 602 30.41 2.23 -0.01
N SER A 603 29.53 2.76 -0.88
CA SER A 603 29.92 3.49 -2.08
C SER A 603 28.97 4.67 -2.31
N GLU A 604 29.50 5.89 -2.17
CA GLU A 604 28.73 7.14 -2.22
C GLU A 604 28.13 7.43 -3.62
N GLU A 605 28.73 6.86 -4.67
CA GLU A 605 28.35 7.09 -6.08
C GLU A 605 27.52 5.95 -6.70
N LYS A 606 27.05 4.97 -5.91
CA LYS A 606 26.35 3.81 -6.47
C LYS A 606 24.99 4.21 -7.07
N ASP A 607 24.77 3.84 -8.33
CA ASP A 607 23.48 4.00 -9.01
C ASP A 607 22.39 3.12 -8.38
N LEU A 608 21.12 3.33 -8.77
CA LEU A 608 20.03 2.46 -8.33
C LEU A 608 20.28 1.04 -8.85
N GLY A 609 20.56 0.11 -7.94
CA GLY A 609 20.86 -1.28 -8.28
C GLY A 609 19.71 -2.23 -8.01
N HIS A 610 18.80 -1.89 -7.10
CA HIS A 610 17.69 -2.75 -6.71
C HIS A 610 16.54 -1.93 -6.08
N VAL A 611 15.31 -2.44 -6.15
CA VAL A 611 14.12 -1.84 -5.54
C VAL A 611 13.34 -2.84 -4.69
N THR A 612 13.07 -2.52 -3.43
CA THR A 612 12.18 -3.30 -2.57
C THR A 612 10.79 -2.67 -2.47
N VAL A 613 9.75 -3.43 -2.80
CA VAL A 613 8.34 -3.09 -2.61
C VAL A 613 7.87 -3.65 -1.26
N ILE A 614 7.24 -2.81 -0.43
CA ILE A 614 6.65 -3.21 0.84
C ILE A 614 5.15 -2.88 0.81
N GLU A 615 4.31 -3.91 0.70
CA GLU A 615 2.86 -3.76 0.89
C GLU A 615 2.51 -3.77 2.39
N GLU A 616 1.49 -3.00 2.77
CA GLU A 616 1.00 -2.84 4.16
C GLU A 616 2.12 -2.52 5.17
N ALA A 617 3.00 -1.59 4.79
CA ALA A 617 4.19 -1.25 5.58
C ALA A 617 3.90 -0.76 7.00
N HIS A 618 2.68 -0.30 7.32
CA HIS A 618 2.29 0.05 8.69
C HIS A 618 2.43 -1.09 9.71
N ARG A 619 2.50 -2.34 9.25
CA ARG A 619 2.77 -3.52 10.11
C ARG A 619 4.11 -3.41 10.82
N LEU A 620 5.13 -2.89 10.14
CA LEU A 620 6.49 -2.73 10.66
C LEU A 620 6.83 -1.26 10.94
N LEU A 621 6.43 -0.36 10.06
CA LEU A 621 6.76 1.08 10.08
C LEU A 621 5.61 1.92 10.65
N GLY A 622 4.81 1.32 11.53
CA GLY A 622 3.62 1.93 12.09
C GLY A 622 3.92 3.04 13.10
N ASN A 623 3.03 4.01 13.20
CA ASN A 623 3.07 5.04 14.23
C ASN A 623 2.78 4.44 15.61
N THR A 624 3.36 4.98 16.68
CA THR A 624 3.14 4.47 18.04
C THR A 624 2.00 5.20 18.74
N ASP A 625 1.13 4.42 19.42
CA ASP A 625 0.05 4.97 20.24
C ASP A 625 0.62 5.75 21.41
N LYS A 626 0.28 7.04 21.49
CA LYS A 626 0.71 7.95 22.58
C LYS A 626 0.07 7.64 23.93
N ASP A 627 -0.90 6.74 23.98
CA ASP A 627 -1.72 6.48 25.17
C ASP A 627 -1.03 5.60 26.23
N ASN A 628 0.10 4.95 25.90
CA ASN A 628 0.92 4.22 26.87
C ASN A 628 2.41 4.55 26.73
N ALA A 629 2.91 5.50 27.53
CA ALA A 629 4.27 6.03 27.42
C ALA A 629 5.38 4.95 27.37
N PHE A 630 5.33 3.93 28.23
CA PHE A 630 6.36 2.88 28.28
C PHE A 630 6.29 1.91 27.08
N LYS A 631 5.08 1.55 26.64
CA LYS A 631 4.83 0.67 25.47
C LYS A 631 5.17 1.38 24.16
N GLY A 632 4.80 2.65 24.06
CA GLY A 632 5.07 3.51 22.90
C GLY A 632 6.56 3.76 22.71
N ASP A 633 7.33 3.86 23.79
CA ASP A 633 8.77 4.18 23.71
C ASP A 633 9.60 3.03 23.11
N MET A 634 9.36 1.78 23.53
CA MET A 634 10.14 0.64 23.01
C MET A 634 9.80 0.30 21.55
N LYS A 635 8.50 0.25 21.21
CA LYS A 635 8.08 0.04 19.83
C LYS A 635 8.49 1.22 18.95
N GLY A 636 8.45 2.45 19.50
CA GLY A 636 8.85 3.67 18.80
C GLY A 636 10.32 3.65 18.45
N LYS A 637 11.18 3.29 19.39
CA LYS A 637 12.63 3.12 19.16
C LYS A 637 12.93 2.02 18.13
N ALA A 638 12.16 0.93 18.13
CA ALA A 638 12.32 -0.12 17.13
C ALA A 638 11.92 0.36 15.72
N VAL A 639 10.80 1.09 15.61
CA VAL A 639 10.37 1.73 14.34
C VAL A 639 11.42 2.73 13.87
N GLU A 640 12.00 3.52 14.79
CA GLU A 640 13.09 4.47 14.50
C GLU A 640 14.29 3.76 13.84
N THR A 641 14.71 2.61 14.39
CA THR A 641 15.77 1.77 13.79
C THR A 641 15.45 1.42 12.33
N PHE A 642 14.23 0.98 12.02
CA PHE A 642 13.87 0.64 10.64
C PHE A 642 13.77 1.88 9.73
N THR A 643 13.32 3.03 10.23
CA THR A 643 13.35 4.28 9.45
C THR A 643 14.76 4.78 9.17
N ASN A 644 15.70 4.53 10.09
CA ASN A 644 17.12 4.82 9.88
C ASN A 644 17.73 3.87 8.85
N ILE A 645 17.41 2.57 8.90
CA ILE A 645 17.80 1.59 7.87
C ILE A 645 17.34 2.05 6.49
N LEU A 646 16.08 2.47 6.33
CA LEU A 646 15.58 3.00 5.05
C LEU A 646 16.40 4.20 4.57
N SER A 647 16.78 5.10 5.48
CA SER A 647 17.54 6.30 5.13
C SER A 647 19.00 5.99 4.74
N GLU A 648 19.63 5.03 5.40
CA GLU A 648 21.04 4.64 5.17
C GLU A 648 21.21 3.76 3.93
N ILE A 649 20.28 2.82 3.70
CA ILE A 649 20.38 1.82 2.63
C ILE A 649 20.35 2.46 1.23
N ARG A 650 19.80 3.68 1.12
CA ARG A 650 19.88 4.55 -0.07
C ARG A 650 21.30 4.69 -0.62
N ALA A 651 22.31 4.76 0.25
CA ALA A 651 23.71 4.87 -0.16
C ALA A 651 24.22 3.62 -0.89
N TYR A 652 23.58 2.47 -0.70
CA TYR A 652 23.97 1.20 -1.31
C TYR A 652 23.26 0.94 -2.65
N GLY A 653 22.51 1.93 -3.16
CA GLY A 653 21.75 1.82 -4.40
C GLY A 653 20.40 1.12 -4.25
N GLU A 654 19.86 1.02 -3.04
CA GLU A 654 18.55 0.42 -2.75
C GLU A 654 17.45 1.49 -2.76
N GLY A 655 16.41 1.29 -3.57
CA GLY A 655 15.18 2.08 -3.54
C GLY A 655 14.05 1.33 -2.83
N PHE A 656 13.13 2.05 -2.19
CA PHE A 656 11.94 1.44 -1.61
C PHE A 656 10.67 1.99 -2.25
N LEU A 657 9.70 1.13 -2.54
CA LEU A 657 8.35 1.52 -2.94
C LEU A 657 7.36 1.00 -1.89
N ILE A 658 6.86 1.91 -1.06
CA ILE A 658 5.97 1.58 0.05
C ILE A 658 4.53 1.74 -0.40
N ALA A 659 3.73 0.69 -0.25
CA ALA A 659 2.31 0.68 -0.60
C ALA A 659 1.45 0.64 0.67
N GLU A 660 0.61 1.66 0.88
CA GLU A 660 -0.19 1.80 2.10
C GLU A 660 -1.62 2.27 1.82
N GLN A 661 -2.58 1.72 2.55
CA GLN A 661 -3.99 2.12 2.44
C GLN A 661 -4.32 3.33 3.31
N ILE A 662 -3.73 3.39 4.52
CA ILE A 662 -4.01 4.40 5.53
C ILE A 662 -2.69 5.12 5.87
N PRO A 663 -2.32 6.19 5.15
CA PRO A 663 -1.08 6.94 5.35
C PRO A 663 -0.83 7.36 6.80
N THR A 664 -1.88 7.72 7.55
CA THR A 664 -1.78 8.13 8.97
C THR A 664 -1.30 7.02 9.91
N LYS A 665 -1.39 5.74 9.50
CA LYS A 665 -0.81 4.63 10.26
C LYS A 665 0.70 4.54 10.15
N LEU A 666 1.34 5.17 9.17
CA LEU A 666 2.79 5.16 9.02
C LEU A 666 3.45 6.16 9.95
N SER A 667 4.70 5.88 10.35
CA SER A 667 5.56 6.88 10.98
C SER A 667 5.69 8.11 10.07
N SER A 668 5.68 9.30 10.68
CA SER A 668 5.80 10.56 9.93
C SER A 668 7.11 10.66 9.15
N ASP A 669 8.15 9.95 9.59
CA ASP A 669 9.46 9.97 8.96
C ASP A 669 9.46 9.21 7.63
N VAL A 670 8.65 8.15 7.52
CA VAL A 670 8.46 7.44 6.24
C VAL A 670 7.79 8.34 5.20
N VAL A 671 6.76 9.09 5.59
CA VAL A 671 6.04 10.01 4.69
C VAL A 671 6.96 11.17 4.25
N LYS A 672 7.84 11.66 5.13
CA LYS A 672 8.78 12.75 4.82
C LYS A 672 9.98 12.28 3.98
N ASN A 673 10.53 11.10 4.28
CA ASN A 673 11.76 10.60 3.66
C ASN A 673 11.52 9.90 2.31
N THR A 674 10.26 9.74 1.89
CA THR A 674 9.90 9.23 0.56
C THR A 674 9.82 10.37 -0.46
N ASN A 675 10.59 10.26 -1.53
CA ASN A 675 10.64 11.24 -2.60
C ASN A 675 9.40 11.20 -3.50
N LEU A 676 9.21 10.07 -4.17
CA LEU A 676 8.05 9.88 -5.04
C LEU A 676 6.81 9.68 -4.18
N LYS A 677 5.73 10.38 -4.48
CA LYS A 677 4.44 10.22 -3.81
C LYS A 677 3.35 10.04 -4.86
N VAL A 678 2.61 8.94 -4.78
CA VAL A 678 1.48 8.64 -5.65
C VAL A 678 0.26 8.44 -4.76
N MET A 679 -0.71 9.35 -4.86
CA MET A 679 -1.93 9.35 -4.08
C MET A 679 -3.12 9.05 -4.98
N HIS A 680 -3.60 7.80 -4.93
CA HIS A 680 -4.88 7.41 -5.49
C HIS A 680 -6.03 7.91 -4.60
N ARG A 681 -7.27 7.60 -4.99
CA ARG A 681 -8.49 7.96 -4.24
C ARG A 681 -8.42 7.58 -2.76
N ILE A 682 -8.56 8.59 -1.88
CA ILE A 682 -8.65 8.46 -0.41
C ILE A 682 -9.85 9.29 0.09
N VAL A 683 -10.72 8.66 0.90
CA VAL A 683 -11.94 9.30 1.42
C VAL A 683 -11.75 9.92 2.82
N SER A 684 -10.82 9.42 3.62
CA SER A 684 -10.47 10.01 4.93
C SER A 684 -9.83 11.38 4.73
N GLU A 685 -10.29 12.38 5.49
CA GLU A 685 -9.77 13.75 5.40
C GLU A 685 -8.37 13.88 6.01
N ASP A 686 -8.13 13.22 7.15
CA ASP A 686 -6.86 13.18 7.84
C ASP A 686 -5.75 12.55 6.97
N ASP A 687 -6.04 11.42 6.30
CA ASP A 687 -5.12 10.80 5.35
C ASP A 687 -4.82 11.72 4.15
N ARG A 688 -5.85 12.35 3.58
CA ARG A 688 -5.68 13.31 2.48
C ARG A 688 -4.81 14.50 2.87
N ARG A 689 -5.03 15.07 4.06
CA ARG A 689 -4.28 16.23 4.55
C ARG A 689 -2.80 15.91 4.79
N VAL A 690 -2.50 14.76 5.40
CA VAL A 690 -1.10 14.32 5.60
C VAL A 690 -0.39 14.21 4.26
N MET A 691 -1.00 13.56 3.27
CA MET A 691 -0.40 13.41 1.94
C MET A 691 -0.29 14.74 1.19
N ALA A 692 -1.35 15.55 1.16
CA ALA A 692 -1.37 16.86 0.50
C ALA A 692 -0.24 17.78 1.00
N SER A 693 -0.04 17.82 2.32
CA SER A 693 1.05 18.60 2.94
C SER A 693 2.45 18.18 2.48
N SER A 694 2.62 16.91 2.12
CA SER A 694 3.89 16.33 1.68
C SER A 694 4.10 16.35 0.16
N MET A 695 3.09 16.78 -0.60
CA MET A 695 3.03 16.79 -2.06
C MET A 695 2.86 18.20 -2.66
N ASN A 696 3.02 19.25 -1.83
CA ASN A 696 2.78 20.64 -2.22
C ASN A 696 1.36 20.89 -2.80
N ILE A 697 0.34 20.26 -2.23
CA ILE A 697 -1.07 20.45 -2.58
C ILE A 697 -1.72 21.32 -1.49
N LYS A 698 -2.48 22.35 -1.87
CA LYS A 698 -3.17 23.19 -0.88
C LYS A 698 -4.28 22.40 -0.19
N ASN A 699 -4.57 22.75 1.06
CA ASN A 699 -5.57 22.02 1.85
C ASN A 699 -6.96 22.03 1.21
N GLU A 700 -7.34 23.15 0.57
CA GLU A 700 -8.62 23.28 -0.14
C GLU A 700 -8.67 22.43 -1.42
N GLU A 701 -7.50 22.19 -2.03
CA GLU A 701 -7.36 21.39 -3.25
C GLU A 701 -7.32 19.89 -2.94
N ALA A 702 -7.02 19.50 -1.70
CA ALA A 702 -6.93 18.10 -1.29
C ALA A 702 -8.26 17.34 -1.45
N ASP A 703 -9.40 18.01 -1.33
CA ASP A 703 -10.71 17.37 -1.42
C ASP A 703 -11.02 16.75 -2.79
N ILE A 704 -10.38 17.22 -3.87
CA ILE A 704 -10.54 16.63 -5.21
C ILE A 704 -10.11 15.16 -5.24
N VAL A 705 -9.16 14.78 -4.39
CA VAL A 705 -8.59 13.42 -4.33
C VAL A 705 -9.66 12.39 -3.95
N ALA A 706 -10.68 12.79 -3.17
CA ALA A 706 -11.80 11.91 -2.82
C ALA A 706 -12.68 11.53 -4.02
N THR A 707 -12.60 12.32 -5.11
CA THR A 707 -13.43 12.19 -6.32
C THR A 707 -12.73 11.47 -7.47
N LEU A 708 -11.44 11.15 -7.35
CA LEU A 708 -10.66 10.46 -8.38
C LEU A 708 -11.28 9.10 -8.74
N SER A 709 -11.25 8.75 -10.02
CA SER A 709 -11.68 7.44 -10.50
C SER A 709 -10.62 6.36 -10.23
N VAL A 710 -10.98 5.09 -10.43
CA VAL A 710 -10.02 3.98 -10.31
C VAL A 710 -8.89 4.15 -11.33
N GLY A 711 -7.64 4.09 -10.85
CA GLY A 711 -6.44 4.30 -11.65
C GLY A 711 -6.08 5.76 -11.90
N GLU A 712 -6.92 6.72 -11.50
CA GLU A 712 -6.53 8.13 -11.41
C GLU A 712 -5.80 8.39 -10.09
N ALA A 713 -4.69 9.11 -10.17
CA ALA A 713 -3.87 9.43 -9.01
C ALA A 713 -3.26 10.83 -9.14
N VAL A 714 -3.01 11.46 -8.01
CA VAL A 714 -2.16 12.64 -7.94
C VAL A 714 -0.73 12.19 -7.64
N VAL A 715 0.25 12.72 -8.37
CA VAL A 715 1.66 12.35 -8.23
C VAL A 715 2.55 13.57 -8.01
N TYR A 716 3.58 13.39 -7.20
CA TYR A 716 4.59 14.39 -6.89
C TYR A 716 5.95 13.72 -6.65
N SER A 717 7.04 14.38 -7.03
CA SER A 717 8.42 14.01 -6.70
C SER A 717 9.21 15.27 -6.35
N ASP A 718 10.24 15.13 -5.52
CA ASP A 718 11.26 16.16 -5.26
C ASP A 718 11.82 16.68 -6.59
N GLY A 719 11.87 18.01 -6.71
CA GLY A 719 12.18 18.73 -7.96
C GLY A 719 10.95 19.20 -8.75
N ASP A 720 9.74 18.70 -8.46
CA ASP A 720 8.52 19.22 -9.07
C ASP A 720 8.05 20.51 -8.36
N ASP A 721 7.60 21.52 -9.13
CA ASP A 721 7.02 22.75 -8.58
C ASP A 721 5.62 22.55 -7.96
N GLY A 722 4.99 21.40 -8.20
CA GLY A 722 3.65 21.07 -7.74
C GLY A 722 3.20 19.70 -8.26
N ALA A 723 2.09 19.21 -7.73
CA ALA A 723 1.57 17.89 -8.07
C ALA A 723 0.91 17.84 -9.46
N TYR A 724 0.89 16.64 -10.05
CA TYR A 724 0.28 16.33 -11.34
C TYR A 724 -0.88 15.36 -11.13
N ASN A 725 -1.96 15.50 -11.91
CA ASN A 725 -2.97 14.46 -12.00
C ASN A 725 -2.58 13.49 -13.12
N ILE A 726 -2.68 12.18 -12.87
CA ILE A 726 -2.30 11.15 -13.82
C ILE A 726 -3.34 10.04 -13.90
N GLN A 727 -3.46 9.43 -15.08
CA GLN A 727 -4.09 8.13 -15.28
C GLN A 727 -2.99 7.08 -15.38
N VAL A 728 -2.99 6.15 -14.44
CA VAL A 728 -2.11 4.98 -14.51
C VAL A 728 -2.69 4.00 -15.54
N PRO A 729 -1.93 3.59 -16.57
CA PRO A 729 -2.36 2.57 -17.51
C PRO A 729 -2.60 1.23 -16.79
N TYR A 730 -3.55 0.44 -17.30
CA TYR A 730 -3.78 -0.90 -16.76
C TYR A 730 -2.59 -1.81 -17.09
N ALA A 731 -2.00 -2.40 -16.06
CA ALA A 731 -0.79 -3.23 -16.13
C ALA A 731 -1.00 -4.62 -15.51
N LYS A 732 -2.13 -4.86 -14.84
CA LYS A 732 -2.49 -6.21 -14.42
C LYS A 732 -2.79 -7.08 -15.64
N LEU A 733 -2.42 -8.35 -15.55
CA LEU A 733 -2.73 -9.35 -16.56
C LEU A 733 -4.18 -9.82 -16.37
N ASP A 734 -4.83 -10.21 -17.47
CA ASP A 734 -6.17 -10.79 -17.44
C ASP A 734 -6.20 -12.06 -16.56
N ASP A 735 -7.35 -12.38 -15.96
CA ASP A 735 -7.51 -13.60 -15.16
C ASP A 735 -7.35 -14.82 -16.07
N ILE A 736 -6.23 -15.53 -15.91
CA ILE A 736 -5.95 -16.79 -16.61
C ILE A 736 -6.61 -17.91 -15.79
N THR A 737 -7.79 -18.35 -16.20
CA THR A 737 -8.62 -19.32 -15.45
C THR A 737 -8.25 -20.78 -15.63
N GLU A 738 -7.28 -21.11 -16.50
CA GLU A 738 -7.01 -22.49 -16.94
C GLU A 738 -5.75 -23.13 -16.33
N LEU A 739 -4.90 -22.37 -15.64
CA LEU A 739 -3.63 -22.87 -15.08
C LEU A 739 -3.65 -22.83 -13.55
N ASP A 740 -3.17 -23.93 -12.94
CA ASP A 740 -2.89 -23.98 -11.51
C ASP A 740 -1.63 -23.15 -11.22
N GLU A 741 -1.80 -22.00 -10.58
CA GLU A 741 -0.72 -21.06 -10.29
C GLU A 741 0.38 -21.70 -9.43
N ASP A 742 0.01 -22.57 -8.49
CA ASP A 742 0.97 -23.21 -7.58
C ASP A 742 1.84 -24.24 -8.34
N LEU A 743 1.25 -25.00 -9.29
CA LEU A 743 2.01 -25.90 -10.17
C LEU A 743 2.99 -25.13 -11.06
N LEU A 744 2.57 -23.97 -11.59
CA LEU A 744 3.46 -23.12 -12.40
C LEU A 744 4.63 -22.58 -11.56
N ILE A 745 4.37 -22.15 -10.33
CA ILE A 745 5.42 -21.72 -9.40
C ILE A 745 6.39 -22.87 -9.14
N GLN A 746 5.90 -24.08 -8.84
CA GLN A 746 6.74 -25.26 -8.62
C GLN A 746 7.63 -25.57 -9.83
N GLU A 747 7.08 -25.52 -11.04
CA GLU A 747 7.82 -25.76 -12.28
C GLU A 747 8.95 -24.73 -12.46
N LYS A 748 8.63 -23.44 -12.32
CA LYS A 748 9.59 -22.34 -12.47
C LYS A 748 10.65 -22.31 -11.37
N MET A 749 10.29 -22.72 -10.16
CA MET A 749 11.19 -22.78 -9.00
C MET A 749 11.93 -24.12 -8.86
N SER A 750 11.71 -25.08 -9.76
CA SER A 750 12.25 -26.44 -9.70
C SER A 750 13.77 -26.52 -9.48
N THR A 751 14.55 -25.61 -10.05
CA THR A 751 16.01 -25.56 -9.84
C THR A 751 16.37 -25.28 -8.38
N TYR A 752 15.62 -24.41 -7.72
CA TYR A 752 15.83 -24.05 -6.33
C TYR A 752 15.26 -25.12 -5.38
N LEU A 753 14.13 -25.71 -5.75
CA LEU A 753 13.49 -26.81 -5.02
C LEU A 753 14.26 -28.13 -5.11
N GLY A 754 15.09 -28.31 -6.15
CA GLY A 754 15.95 -29.48 -6.31
C GLY A 754 17.23 -29.46 -5.46
N ASP A 755 17.54 -28.36 -4.76
CA ASP A 755 18.69 -28.32 -3.84
C ASP A 755 18.30 -28.85 -2.45
N ASP A 756 18.56 -30.14 -2.24
CA ASP A 756 18.30 -30.82 -0.97
C ASP A 756 18.97 -30.14 0.23
N HIS A 757 20.13 -29.49 0.05
CA HIS A 757 20.83 -28.80 1.15
C HIS A 757 20.10 -27.54 1.57
N TYR A 758 19.50 -26.83 0.61
CA TYR A 758 18.71 -25.64 0.89
C TYR A 758 17.43 -26.01 1.67
N ILE A 759 16.66 -26.99 1.19
CA ILE A 759 15.36 -27.34 1.79
C ILE A 759 15.48 -28.07 3.14
N SER A 760 16.65 -28.64 3.45
CA SER A 760 16.94 -29.43 4.64
C SER A 760 17.18 -28.59 5.90
N PRO A 761 16.51 -28.89 7.04
CA PRO A 761 16.73 -28.22 8.32
C PRO A 761 17.95 -28.74 9.08
N TYR A 762 18.37 -29.97 8.78
CA TYR A 762 19.53 -30.65 9.37
C TYR A 762 20.57 -30.95 8.29
N LEU A 763 21.85 -30.90 8.66
CA LEU A 763 22.98 -31.08 7.74
C LEU A 763 23.01 -32.47 7.10
N SER A 764 22.53 -33.48 7.82
CA SER A 764 22.60 -34.87 7.40
C SER A 764 21.40 -35.30 6.55
N CYS A 765 20.37 -34.46 6.43
CA CYS A 765 19.17 -34.76 5.65
C CYS A 765 19.46 -35.07 4.15
N PRO A 766 20.28 -34.29 3.43
CA PRO A 766 20.55 -34.54 2.00
C PRO A 766 21.22 -35.89 1.74
N VAL A 767 21.93 -36.44 2.73
CA VAL A 767 22.67 -37.70 2.59
C VAL A 767 21.81 -38.90 2.97
N PHE A 768 21.06 -38.82 4.08
CA PHE A 768 20.41 -40.00 4.67
C PHE A 768 18.88 -40.00 4.55
N CYS A 769 18.23 -38.86 4.29
CA CYS A 769 16.78 -38.79 4.29
C CYS A 769 16.18 -39.24 2.94
N SER A 770 15.20 -40.14 2.96
CA SER A 770 14.52 -40.58 1.72
C SER A 770 13.59 -39.53 1.12
N LYS A 771 13.03 -38.65 1.97
CA LYS A 771 12.10 -37.58 1.62
C LYS A 771 12.30 -36.43 2.60
N VAL A 772 13.07 -35.41 2.20
CA VAL A 772 13.47 -34.30 3.06
C VAL A 772 12.22 -33.63 3.67
N CYS A 773 12.25 -33.44 5.00
CA CYS A 773 11.22 -32.77 5.81
C CYS A 773 9.83 -33.39 5.91
N LEU A 774 9.50 -34.43 5.12
CA LEU A 774 8.17 -35.04 5.16
C LEU A 774 7.83 -35.65 6.54
N TYR A 775 8.84 -36.17 7.25
CA TYR A 775 8.66 -36.89 8.51
C TYR A 775 9.15 -36.11 9.74
N LYS A 776 9.36 -34.79 9.62
CA LYS A 776 10.02 -33.99 10.68
C LYS A 776 9.30 -34.11 12.02
N ASP A 777 8.00 -33.82 12.05
CA ASP A 777 7.22 -33.73 13.30
C ASP A 777 7.10 -35.10 14.00
N VAL A 778 6.84 -36.16 13.22
CA VAL A 778 6.80 -37.53 13.75
C VAL A 778 8.18 -37.98 14.22
N GLY A 779 9.23 -37.61 13.49
CA GLY A 779 10.62 -37.87 13.89
C GLY A 779 10.99 -37.15 15.19
N GLU A 780 10.50 -35.93 15.39
CA GLU A 780 10.71 -35.16 16.63
C GLU A 780 9.97 -35.79 17.82
N GLU A 781 8.72 -36.22 17.64
CA GLU A 781 7.97 -36.95 18.67
C GLU A 781 8.73 -38.19 19.15
N ILE A 782 9.28 -38.97 18.22
CA ILE A 782 10.07 -40.18 18.53
C ILE A 782 11.40 -39.81 19.18
N ARG A 783 12.08 -38.75 18.70
CA ARG A 783 13.33 -38.25 19.28
C ARG A 783 13.16 -37.89 20.76
N GLU A 784 12.03 -37.27 21.12
CA GLU A 784 11.74 -36.86 22.50
C GLU A 784 11.32 -38.01 23.43
N ASP A 785 11.12 -39.22 22.91
CA ASP A 785 10.88 -40.39 23.76
C ASP A 785 12.08 -40.61 24.70
N TYR A 786 11.81 -40.82 25.98
CA TYR A 786 12.85 -41.00 27.00
C TYR A 786 13.76 -42.21 26.71
N ARG A 787 13.25 -43.23 25.99
CA ARG A 787 14.02 -44.40 25.57
C ARG A 787 15.03 -44.06 24.47
N ILE A 788 14.75 -43.06 23.64
CA ILE A 788 15.69 -42.55 22.63
C ILE A 788 16.67 -41.59 23.27
N ARG A 789 16.18 -40.57 23.99
CA ARG A 789 17.04 -39.54 24.60
C ARG A 789 18.10 -40.12 25.53
N ASN A 790 17.73 -41.11 26.32
CA ASN A 790 18.65 -41.74 27.27
C ASN A 790 19.56 -42.82 26.64
N ALA A 791 19.34 -43.23 25.38
CA ALA A 791 20.10 -44.31 24.75
C ALA A 791 21.40 -43.84 24.10
N TYR A 792 21.53 -42.56 23.68
CA TYR A 792 22.71 -42.10 22.94
C TYR A 792 24.03 -42.22 23.72
N HIS A 793 24.05 -41.77 24.99
CA HIS A 793 25.25 -41.89 25.84
C HIS A 793 25.74 -43.34 26.02
N PRO A 794 24.90 -44.28 26.48
CA PRO A 794 25.32 -45.66 26.64
C PRO A 794 25.58 -46.33 25.28
N LEU A 795 24.83 -46.03 24.23
CA LEU A 795 25.10 -46.55 22.88
C LEU A 795 26.48 -46.16 22.37
N VAL A 796 26.86 -44.88 22.45
CA VAL A 796 28.19 -44.43 22.02
C VAL A 796 29.29 -45.07 22.85
N LEU A 797 29.08 -45.23 24.15
CA LEU A 797 30.02 -45.94 25.03
C LEU A 797 30.18 -47.41 24.61
N SER A 798 29.06 -48.12 24.42
CA SER A 798 29.01 -49.51 23.95
C SER A 798 29.68 -49.71 22.60
N LEU A 799 29.51 -48.78 21.65
CA LEU A 799 30.17 -48.83 20.34
C LEU A 799 31.69 -48.64 20.46
N VAL A 800 32.14 -47.76 21.36
CA VAL A 800 33.57 -47.50 21.60
C VAL A 800 34.25 -48.69 22.30
N GLU A 801 33.58 -49.30 23.28
CA GLU A 801 34.07 -50.50 23.98
C GLU A 801 33.76 -51.80 23.21
N ASN A 802 33.06 -51.70 22.07
CA ASN A 802 32.63 -52.80 21.21
C ASN A 802 31.88 -53.91 21.97
N ILE A 803 30.95 -53.53 22.86
CA ILE A 803 30.19 -54.47 23.70
C ILE A 803 28.81 -53.92 24.08
N GLY A 804 27.77 -54.77 24.01
CA GLY A 804 26.44 -54.49 24.54
C GLY A 804 25.68 -53.35 23.84
N TYR A 805 26.05 -52.99 22.61
CA TYR A 805 25.35 -51.95 21.83
C TYR A 805 24.03 -52.46 21.24
N GLU A 806 23.84 -53.78 21.16
CA GLU A 806 22.70 -54.42 20.49
C GLU A 806 21.36 -54.05 21.14
N ASP A 807 21.28 -54.12 22.46
CA ASP A 807 20.06 -53.82 23.21
C ASP A 807 19.64 -52.36 23.04
N PHE A 808 20.60 -51.42 23.04
CA PHE A 808 20.32 -50.01 22.82
C PHE A 808 19.84 -49.73 21.39
N LEU A 809 20.47 -50.36 20.39
CA LEU A 809 20.03 -50.23 19.00
C LEU A 809 18.63 -50.82 18.81
N ILE A 810 18.34 -52.01 19.34
CA ILE A 810 17.00 -52.62 19.27
C ILE A 810 15.98 -51.71 19.97
N GLN A 811 16.27 -51.23 21.18
CA GLN A 811 15.39 -50.30 21.88
C GLN A 811 15.09 -49.06 21.03
N MET A 812 16.12 -48.44 20.44
CA MET A 812 15.95 -47.27 19.60
C MET A 812 15.18 -47.60 18.31
N PHE A 813 15.47 -48.73 17.69
CA PHE A 813 14.82 -49.17 16.45
C PHE A 813 13.38 -49.59 16.66
N GLU A 814 12.98 -50.04 17.85
CA GLU A 814 11.60 -50.45 18.15
C GLU A 814 10.75 -49.33 18.74
N THR A 815 11.38 -48.29 19.28
CA THR A 815 10.67 -47.09 19.74
C THR A 815 10.01 -46.38 18.56
N GLY A 816 8.78 -45.90 18.75
CA GLY A 816 8.02 -45.20 17.72
C GLY A 816 7.44 -46.10 16.61
N ASN A 817 7.37 -47.42 16.80
CA ASN A 817 6.87 -48.37 15.80
C ASN A 817 5.44 -48.03 15.30
N ASP A 818 4.54 -47.60 16.18
CA ASP A 818 3.16 -47.27 15.81
C ASP A 818 3.10 -46.00 14.98
N GLN A 819 3.76 -44.93 15.42
CA GLN A 819 3.91 -43.67 14.68
C GLN A 819 4.52 -43.91 13.30
N ALA A 820 5.60 -44.70 13.25
CA ALA A 820 6.30 -45.05 12.04
C ALA A 820 5.40 -45.86 11.07
N ARG A 821 4.54 -46.76 11.58
CA ARG A 821 3.58 -47.53 10.78
C ARG A 821 2.47 -46.64 10.21
N ILE A 822 1.95 -45.70 10.99
CA ILE A 822 0.90 -44.76 10.58
C ILE A 822 1.39 -43.87 9.42
N SER A 823 2.67 -43.50 9.41
CA SER A 823 3.27 -42.65 8.36
C SER A 823 3.38 -43.30 6.97
N GLY A 824 3.23 -44.63 6.87
CA GLY A 824 3.43 -45.37 5.62
C GLY A 824 4.90 -45.57 5.18
N ASN A 825 5.89 -45.01 5.90
CA ASN A 825 7.32 -45.25 5.66
C ASN A 825 8.12 -45.37 6.96
N PRO A 826 8.11 -46.55 7.60
CA PRO A 826 8.74 -46.73 8.90
C PRO A 826 10.25 -46.47 8.93
N ILE A 827 10.96 -46.75 7.83
CA ILE A 827 12.40 -46.51 7.71
C ILE A 827 12.66 -45.00 7.68
N GLY A 828 11.97 -44.26 6.81
CA GLY A 828 12.14 -42.82 6.66
C GLY A 828 11.88 -42.03 7.94
N VAL A 829 10.83 -42.39 8.69
CA VAL A 829 10.53 -41.75 9.99
C VAL A 829 11.63 -41.98 11.02
N LYS A 830 12.13 -43.21 11.14
CA LYS A 830 13.16 -43.55 12.13
C LYS A 830 14.54 -42.99 11.77
N ILE A 831 14.87 -42.92 10.49
CA ILE A 831 16.05 -42.18 10.02
C ILE A 831 15.92 -40.70 10.38
N CYS A 832 14.74 -40.11 10.17
CA CYS A 832 14.51 -38.71 10.55
C CYS A 832 14.74 -38.50 12.05
N ALA A 833 14.13 -39.33 12.92
CA ALA A 833 14.35 -39.28 14.36
C ALA A 833 15.85 -39.43 14.75
N ALA A 834 16.57 -40.32 14.07
CA ALA A 834 17.98 -40.55 14.29
C ALA A 834 18.86 -39.36 13.89
N ILE A 835 18.61 -38.74 12.73
CA ILE A 835 19.30 -37.53 12.29
C ILE A 835 19.12 -36.43 13.35
N GLN A 836 17.86 -36.16 13.74
CA GLN A 836 17.57 -35.12 14.72
C GLN A 836 18.25 -35.38 16.07
N GLY A 837 18.17 -36.62 16.57
CA GLY A 837 18.76 -36.98 17.86
C GLY A 837 20.30 -37.01 17.83
N ALA A 838 20.90 -37.55 16.77
CA ALA A 838 22.35 -37.63 16.64
C ALA A 838 22.98 -36.24 16.46
N GLU A 839 22.40 -35.37 15.63
CA GLU A 839 22.90 -33.99 15.46
C GLU A 839 22.87 -33.22 16.79
N ASN A 840 21.78 -33.35 17.56
CA ASN A 840 21.68 -32.75 18.88
C ASN A 840 22.71 -33.33 19.86
N PHE A 841 22.86 -34.66 19.89
CA PHE A 841 23.77 -35.36 20.80
C PHE A 841 25.25 -35.04 20.51
N PHE A 842 25.70 -35.13 19.26
CA PHE A 842 27.07 -34.78 18.91
C PHE A 842 27.30 -33.26 18.95
N GLY A 843 26.26 -32.44 18.77
CA GLY A 843 26.30 -31.02 19.05
C GLY A 843 26.57 -30.69 20.53
N TYR A 844 25.90 -31.40 21.44
CA TYR A 844 26.12 -31.32 22.87
C TYR A 844 27.56 -31.72 23.24
N LEU A 845 28.01 -32.90 22.81
CA LEU A 845 29.37 -33.37 23.07
C LEU A 845 30.42 -32.44 22.47
N GLY A 846 30.19 -31.93 21.25
CA GLY A 846 31.10 -30.99 20.59
C GLY A 846 31.22 -29.67 21.34
N SER A 847 30.14 -29.16 21.94
CA SER A 847 30.21 -27.99 22.82
C SER A 847 31.03 -28.29 24.08
N LYS A 848 30.76 -29.42 24.73
CA LYS A 848 31.40 -29.80 25.99
C LYS A 848 32.89 -30.15 25.86
N TYR A 849 33.30 -30.85 24.81
CA TYR A 849 34.70 -31.17 24.52
C TYR A 849 35.43 -30.08 23.71
N HIS A 850 34.74 -29.01 23.33
CA HIS A 850 35.24 -27.97 22.43
C HIS A 850 35.79 -28.55 21.11
N TRP A 851 35.00 -29.41 20.46
CA TRP A 851 35.28 -29.85 19.10
C TRP A 851 34.99 -28.72 18.12
N THR A 852 35.82 -28.64 17.09
CA THR A 852 35.51 -27.83 15.91
C THR A 852 34.25 -28.38 15.22
N TYR A 853 33.57 -27.55 14.44
CA TYR A 853 32.37 -27.98 13.73
C TYR A 853 32.65 -29.04 12.65
N ASP A 854 33.84 -29.03 12.05
CA ASP A 854 34.26 -30.05 11.08
C ASP A 854 34.48 -31.41 11.76
N GLU A 855 35.13 -31.41 12.93
CA GLU A 855 35.29 -32.61 13.76
C GLU A 855 33.94 -33.19 14.19
N GLN A 856 33.01 -32.34 14.62
CA GLN A 856 31.64 -32.74 14.96
C GLN A 856 30.93 -33.37 13.76
N SER A 857 31.02 -32.74 12.58
CA SER A 857 30.37 -33.24 11.36
C SER A 857 30.94 -34.59 10.94
N LYS A 858 32.24 -34.80 11.11
CA LYS A 858 32.91 -36.06 10.80
C LYS A 858 32.45 -37.22 11.69
N VAL A 859 32.41 -37.03 13.01
CA VAL A 859 31.96 -38.09 13.93
C VAL A 859 30.47 -38.40 13.77
N LEU A 860 29.65 -37.36 13.56
CA LEU A 860 28.23 -37.49 13.24
C LEU A 860 28.00 -38.30 11.97
N SER A 861 28.72 -38.00 10.89
CA SER A 861 28.58 -38.73 9.62
C SER A 861 28.94 -40.20 9.78
N ASN A 862 30.03 -40.53 10.51
CA ASN A 862 30.41 -41.92 10.76
C ASN A 862 29.35 -42.66 11.60
N PHE A 863 28.77 -41.99 12.60
CA PHE A 863 27.69 -42.57 13.41
C PHE A 863 26.44 -42.83 12.57
N LEU A 864 25.99 -41.84 11.80
CA LEU A 864 24.77 -41.97 11.00
C LEU A 864 24.92 -43.01 9.89
N ASP A 865 26.09 -43.09 9.25
CA ASP A 865 26.39 -44.12 8.25
C ASP A 865 26.32 -45.54 8.84
N LEU A 866 26.81 -45.74 10.07
CA LEU A 866 26.64 -47.00 10.80
C LEU A 866 25.17 -47.25 11.18
N TYR A 867 24.51 -46.26 11.77
CA TYR A 867 23.17 -46.39 12.34
C TYR A 867 22.11 -46.64 11.26
N VAL A 868 22.14 -45.87 10.17
CA VAL A 868 21.13 -45.91 9.09
C VAL A 868 21.19 -47.24 8.34
N ASP A 869 22.39 -47.75 8.06
CA ASP A 869 22.56 -49.06 7.41
C ASP A 869 22.04 -50.18 8.31
N THR A 870 22.42 -50.15 9.60
CA THR A 870 21.98 -51.16 10.58
C THR A 870 20.46 -51.13 10.75
N LEU A 871 19.86 -49.94 10.88
CA LEU A 871 18.41 -49.75 10.97
C LEU A 871 17.69 -50.30 9.74
N SER A 872 18.22 -50.02 8.55
CA SER A 872 17.64 -50.46 7.27
C SER A 872 17.63 -51.98 7.16
N ASN A 873 18.71 -52.64 7.58
CA ASN A 873 18.81 -54.10 7.61
C ASN A 873 17.88 -54.69 8.68
N TYR A 874 17.85 -54.11 9.88
CA TYR A 874 16.99 -54.57 10.98
C TYR A 874 15.51 -54.53 10.61
N ILE A 875 15.04 -53.45 9.98
CA ILE A 875 13.62 -53.34 9.58
C ILE A 875 13.26 -54.34 8.49
N LYS A 876 14.18 -54.62 7.55
CA LYS A 876 13.94 -55.55 6.43
C LYS A 876 14.01 -57.01 6.86
N GLU A 877 15.02 -57.39 7.63
CA GLU A 877 15.38 -58.79 7.86
C GLU A 877 15.18 -59.24 9.32
N ARG A 878 14.86 -58.31 10.24
CA ARG A 878 14.78 -58.55 11.69
C ARG A 878 16.07 -59.16 12.25
N ARG A 879 17.20 -58.84 11.62
CA ARG A 879 18.55 -59.21 12.06
C ARG A 879 19.35 -57.96 12.32
N LEU A 880 20.05 -57.95 13.44
CA LEU A 880 20.98 -56.89 13.78
C LEU A 880 22.38 -57.32 13.32
N GLU A 881 22.80 -56.83 12.16
CA GLU A 881 24.13 -57.05 11.61
C GLU A 881 24.81 -55.69 11.44
N LEU A 882 25.91 -55.46 12.16
CA LEU A 882 26.71 -54.25 12.07
C LEU A 882 27.99 -54.52 11.29
N ASP A 883 28.43 -53.54 10.52
CA ASP A 883 29.72 -53.58 9.82
C ASP A 883 30.85 -53.24 10.82
N GLU A 884 31.69 -54.22 11.15
CA GLU A 884 32.86 -54.04 12.04
C GLU A 884 33.80 -52.93 11.55
N GLY A 885 33.94 -52.73 10.24
CA GLY A 885 34.73 -51.65 9.66
C GLY A 885 34.15 -50.27 10.00
N LYS A 886 32.82 -50.13 9.98
CA LYS A 886 32.12 -48.89 10.35
C LYS A 886 32.17 -48.63 11.85
N ILE A 887 32.03 -49.66 12.70
CA ILE A 887 32.24 -49.55 14.15
C ILE A 887 33.66 -49.04 14.42
N ASN A 888 34.68 -49.69 13.85
CA ASN A 888 36.07 -49.30 14.03
C ASN A 888 36.33 -47.86 13.54
N SER A 889 35.72 -47.45 12.42
CA SER A 889 35.82 -46.09 11.89
C SER A 889 35.21 -45.04 12.84
N PHE A 890 34.00 -45.32 13.36
CA PHE A 890 33.34 -44.48 14.35
C PHE A 890 34.16 -44.38 15.63
N SER A 891 34.53 -45.51 16.24
CA SER A 891 35.24 -45.58 17.51
C SER A 891 36.61 -44.91 17.41
N LYS A 892 37.38 -45.15 16.35
CA LYS A 892 38.67 -44.47 16.11
C LYS A 892 38.49 -42.95 16.00
N THR A 893 37.46 -42.49 15.30
CA THR A 893 37.19 -41.06 15.13
C THR A 893 36.80 -40.44 16.46
N PHE A 894 35.86 -41.04 17.19
CA PHE A 894 35.42 -40.56 18.51
C PHE A 894 36.58 -40.48 19.51
N LEU A 895 37.37 -41.56 19.63
CA LEU A 895 38.52 -41.62 20.53
C LEU A 895 39.58 -40.56 20.22
N SER A 896 39.84 -40.29 18.94
CA SER A 896 40.73 -39.21 18.53
C SER A 896 40.24 -37.83 18.98
N LEU A 897 38.92 -37.60 19.00
CA LEU A 897 38.33 -36.31 19.36
C LEU A 897 38.28 -36.06 20.87
N VAL A 898 38.31 -37.12 21.68
CA VAL A 898 38.35 -37.03 23.14
C VAL A 898 39.77 -37.21 23.71
N HIS A 899 40.77 -37.44 22.86
CA HIS A 899 42.17 -37.54 23.27
C HIS A 899 42.69 -36.17 23.75
N GLY A 900 43.36 -36.16 24.90
CA GLY A 900 43.89 -34.93 25.52
C GLY A 900 42.82 -33.98 26.07
N LYS A 901 41.55 -34.40 26.14
CA LYS A 901 40.42 -33.60 26.67
C LYS A 901 40.14 -33.87 28.16
N GLN A 902 41.08 -34.49 28.85
CA GLN A 902 41.01 -34.78 30.27
C GLN A 902 41.14 -33.47 31.08
N PRO A 903 40.15 -33.10 31.92
CA PRO A 903 40.15 -31.82 32.62
C PRO A 903 41.15 -31.76 33.79
N GLU A 904 41.41 -32.90 34.42
CA GLU A 904 42.14 -32.98 35.69
C GLU A 904 43.35 -33.89 35.57
N SER A 905 44.40 -33.62 36.36
CA SER A 905 45.62 -34.41 36.34
C SER A 905 45.41 -35.88 36.71
N PHE A 906 44.42 -36.18 37.57
CA PHE A 906 44.11 -37.56 37.97
C PHE A 906 43.45 -38.38 36.86
N CYS A 907 42.84 -37.73 35.85
CA CYS A 907 42.19 -38.45 34.75
C CYS A 907 43.14 -39.38 33.99
N GLY A 908 44.43 -39.06 33.93
CA GLY A 908 45.45 -39.91 33.30
C GLY A 908 45.66 -41.25 34.01
N ASN A 909 45.29 -41.38 35.29
CA ASN A 909 45.30 -42.65 36.01
C ASN A 909 44.06 -43.50 35.70
N ILE A 910 42.97 -42.86 35.27
CA ILE A 910 41.70 -43.51 34.97
C ILE A 910 41.68 -43.97 33.51
N CYS A 911 41.98 -43.06 32.58
CA CYS A 911 42.06 -43.33 31.15
C CYS A 911 43.52 -43.13 30.72
N ASP A 912 44.29 -44.20 30.85
CA ASP A 912 45.75 -44.27 30.64
C ASP A 912 46.17 -44.08 29.18
N ASP A 913 45.23 -44.28 28.25
CA ASP A 913 45.39 -44.02 26.82
C ASP A 913 45.25 -42.53 26.42
N GLY A 914 45.07 -41.64 27.41
CA GLY A 914 44.95 -40.19 27.21
C GLY A 914 43.58 -39.73 26.73
N THR A 915 42.56 -40.60 26.69
CA THR A 915 41.22 -40.25 26.22
C THR A 915 40.27 -39.86 27.37
N CYS A 916 39.25 -39.05 27.08
CA CYS A 916 38.19 -38.71 28.04
C CYS A 916 36.86 -39.33 27.57
N ARG A 917 36.66 -40.63 27.84
CA ARG A 917 35.52 -41.39 27.28
C ARG A 917 34.25 -41.32 28.13
N TYR A 918 34.40 -41.38 29.46
CA TYR A 918 33.28 -41.65 30.37
C TYR A 918 32.60 -40.41 30.94
N ARG A 919 33.29 -39.25 30.91
CA ARG A 919 32.92 -38.04 31.65
C ARG A 919 31.46 -37.64 31.48
N TYR A 920 31.04 -37.37 30.24
CA TYR A 920 29.68 -36.89 29.96
C TYR A 920 28.63 -37.99 29.91
N SER A 921 29.01 -39.28 29.85
CA SER A 921 28.04 -40.38 29.96
C SER A 921 27.53 -40.57 31.39
N LEU A 922 28.24 -40.00 32.38
CA LEU A 922 27.89 -40.07 33.81
C LEU A 922 26.97 -38.93 34.28
N GLN A 923 26.65 -37.95 33.42
CA GLN A 923 25.89 -36.74 33.78
C GLN A 923 24.60 -37.06 34.55
N LYS A 924 23.79 -37.96 34.01
CA LYS A 924 22.51 -38.36 34.64
C LYS A 924 22.71 -38.94 36.04
N SER A 925 23.74 -39.76 36.24
CA SER A 925 24.05 -40.35 37.54
C SER A 925 24.63 -39.33 38.53
N LEU A 926 25.31 -38.30 38.03
CA LEU A 926 25.84 -37.21 38.86
C LEU A 926 24.72 -36.31 39.39
N ASP A 927 23.67 -36.09 38.60
CA ASP A 927 22.52 -35.25 38.93
C ASP A 927 21.45 -36.00 39.77
N ASP A 928 21.57 -37.32 39.91
CA ASP A 928 20.64 -38.14 40.67
C ASP A 928 20.80 -37.92 42.19
N GLU A 929 19.71 -37.51 42.84
CA GLU A 929 19.68 -37.18 44.27
C GLU A 929 19.92 -38.41 45.16
N PHE A 930 19.45 -39.59 44.74
CA PHE A 930 19.69 -40.83 45.48
C PHE A 930 21.18 -41.20 45.45
N TYR A 931 21.81 -41.15 44.27
CA TYR A 931 23.25 -41.38 44.17
C TYR A 931 24.08 -40.29 44.85
N HIS A 932 23.59 -39.05 44.89
CA HIS A 932 24.20 -37.94 45.64
C HIS A 932 24.20 -38.23 47.15
N ASN A 933 23.04 -38.49 47.73
CA ASN A 933 22.88 -38.67 49.17
C ASN A 933 23.72 -39.83 49.68
N ILE A 934 23.71 -40.98 49.00
CA ILE A 934 24.54 -42.13 49.40
C ILE A 934 26.03 -41.80 49.35
N PHE A 935 26.48 -41.08 48.32
CA PHE A 935 27.90 -40.71 48.21
C PHE A 935 28.34 -39.79 49.36
N VAL A 936 27.49 -38.80 49.70
CA VAL A 936 27.76 -37.84 50.78
C VAL A 936 27.67 -38.50 52.16
N GLU A 937 26.64 -39.32 52.41
CA GLU A 937 26.48 -40.09 53.65
C GLU A 937 27.69 -41.01 53.88
N THR A 938 28.14 -41.73 52.85
CA THR A 938 29.30 -42.63 52.94
C THR A 938 30.57 -41.89 53.35
N ILE A 939 30.78 -40.68 52.81
CA ILE A 939 31.95 -39.85 53.14
C ILE A 939 31.86 -39.26 54.56
N ASN A 940 30.67 -38.82 54.98
CA ASN A 940 30.49 -38.14 56.27
C ASN A 940 30.41 -39.11 57.46
N GLU A 941 29.82 -40.28 57.26
CA GLU A 941 29.48 -41.24 58.34
C GLU A 941 30.33 -42.53 58.27
N GLY A 942 31.24 -42.64 57.30
CA GLY A 942 32.04 -43.83 57.06
C GLY A 942 33.02 -44.18 58.19
N GLY A 943 32.99 -45.45 58.64
CA GLY A 943 33.96 -46.03 59.57
C GLY A 943 35.22 -46.59 58.90
N SER A 944 35.81 -47.66 59.43
CA SER A 944 37.01 -48.30 58.87
C SER A 944 36.86 -48.77 57.42
N ASP A 945 35.63 -49.08 57.01
CA ASP A 945 35.32 -49.73 55.72
C ASP A 945 34.78 -48.73 54.68
N MET A 946 34.90 -47.42 54.96
CA MET A 946 34.39 -46.32 54.12
C MET A 946 34.76 -46.48 52.64
N TRP A 947 36.04 -46.75 52.34
CA TRP A 947 36.55 -46.79 50.96
C TRP A 947 35.99 -47.97 50.17
N GLU A 948 35.75 -49.11 50.80
CA GLU A 948 35.11 -50.26 50.16
C GLU A 948 33.63 -49.99 49.84
N ILE A 949 32.91 -49.34 50.77
CA ILE A 949 31.50 -48.97 50.58
C ILE A 949 31.40 -47.92 49.46
N LEU A 950 32.27 -46.92 49.47
CA LEU A 950 32.31 -45.87 48.46
C LEU A 950 32.64 -46.44 47.08
N TYR A 951 33.62 -47.35 46.99
CA TYR A 951 33.94 -48.06 45.76
C TYR A 951 32.75 -48.88 45.26
N LYS A 952 32.11 -49.70 46.11
CA LYS A 952 30.93 -50.50 45.72
C LYS A 952 29.81 -49.61 45.18
N HIS A 953 29.58 -48.46 45.80
CA HIS A 953 28.60 -47.49 45.31
C HIS A 953 28.97 -46.97 43.91
N CYS A 954 30.21 -46.52 43.72
CA CYS A 954 30.68 -46.04 42.42
C CYS A 954 30.65 -47.14 41.34
N PHE A 955 30.99 -48.38 41.70
CA PHE A 955 30.94 -49.55 40.82
C PHE A 955 29.50 -49.91 40.45
N ASN A 956 28.56 -49.81 41.39
CA ASN A 956 27.14 -50.00 41.13
C ASN A 956 26.62 -48.95 40.15
N VAL A 957 27.00 -47.68 40.32
CA VAL A 957 26.67 -46.60 39.36
C VAL A 957 27.28 -46.87 37.98
N ALA A 958 28.51 -47.38 37.91
CA ALA A 958 29.13 -47.76 36.64
C ALA A 958 28.36 -48.91 35.96
N SER A 959 27.94 -49.90 36.75
CA SER A 959 27.25 -51.11 36.27
C SER A 959 25.84 -50.84 35.73
N THR A 960 25.22 -49.70 36.09
CA THR A 960 23.92 -49.31 35.52
C THR A 960 23.99 -48.64 34.15
N LEU A 961 25.19 -48.26 33.68
CA LEU A 961 25.35 -47.56 32.40
C LEU A 961 25.20 -48.49 31.19
N VAL A 962 25.98 -49.58 31.15
CA VAL A 962 26.01 -50.54 30.05
C VAL A 962 26.21 -51.93 30.64
N ALA A 963 25.32 -52.86 30.28
CA ALA A 963 25.45 -54.26 30.70
C ALA A 963 26.60 -54.95 29.95
N GLY A 964 27.35 -55.80 30.67
CA GLY A 964 28.40 -56.63 30.07
C GLY A 964 29.75 -55.94 29.86
N LEU A 965 29.95 -54.70 30.32
CA LEU A 965 31.29 -54.08 30.37
C LEU A 965 32.27 -54.94 31.17
N THR A 966 33.55 -54.91 30.78
CA THR A 966 34.61 -55.59 31.55
C THR A 966 34.81 -54.94 32.92
N ASP A 967 35.26 -55.71 33.91
CA ASP A 967 35.58 -55.16 35.24
C ASP A 967 36.57 -54.00 35.16
N GLU A 968 37.52 -54.05 34.21
CA GLU A 968 38.44 -52.94 33.95
C GLU A 968 37.70 -51.66 33.52
N ALA A 969 36.77 -51.76 32.57
CA ALA A 969 35.99 -50.61 32.11
C ALA A 969 35.07 -50.07 33.24
N LEU A 970 34.43 -50.97 34.00
CA LEU A 970 33.59 -50.61 35.14
C LEU A 970 34.40 -49.87 36.22
N ASN A 971 35.61 -50.35 36.52
CA ASN A 971 36.53 -49.69 37.46
C ASN A 971 36.92 -48.29 36.99
N LYS A 972 37.24 -48.13 35.71
CA LYS A 972 37.56 -46.82 35.12
C LYS A 972 36.36 -45.86 35.18
N ILE A 973 35.16 -46.34 34.88
CA ILE A 973 33.93 -45.55 34.98
C ILE A 973 33.63 -45.18 36.45
N ALA A 974 33.78 -46.12 37.38
CA ALA A 974 33.57 -45.89 38.81
C ALA A 974 34.51 -44.81 39.35
N LEU A 975 35.79 -44.87 38.99
CA LEU A 975 36.77 -43.83 39.31
C LEU A 975 36.41 -42.48 38.66
N CYS A 976 35.95 -42.49 37.41
CA CYS A 976 35.51 -41.27 36.73
C CYS A 976 34.29 -40.63 37.41
N TYR A 977 33.34 -41.46 37.87
CA TYR A 977 32.17 -41.01 38.63
C TYR A 977 32.60 -40.41 39.98
N ALA A 978 33.44 -41.12 40.74
CA ALA A 978 33.95 -40.63 42.02
C ALA A 978 34.67 -39.29 41.87
N LEU A 979 35.56 -39.18 40.87
CA LEU A 979 36.30 -37.95 40.57
C LEU A 979 35.33 -36.79 40.31
N GLN A 980 34.39 -36.97 39.40
CA GLN A 980 33.42 -35.94 39.06
C GLN A 980 32.53 -35.56 40.24
N LYS A 981 32.06 -36.55 41.01
CA LYS A 981 31.20 -36.30 42.18
C LYS A 981 31.92 -35.50 43.25
N CYS A 982 33.19 -35.80 43.52
CA CYS A 982 34.00 -35.01 44.46
C CYS A 982 34.07 -33.52 44.07
N TYR A 983 34.20 -33.20 42.77
CA TYR A 983 34.21 -31.81 42.31
C TYR A 983 32.85 -31.11 42.37
N THR A 984 31.74 -31.85 42.52
CA THR A 984 30.41 -31.26 42.71
C THR A 984 30.11 -30.89 44.17
N LEU A 985 30.95 -31.30 45.12
CA LEU A 985 30.73 -31.06 46.55
C LEU A 985 31.35 -29.72 46.98
N GLU A 986 30.53 -28.78 47.46
CA GLU A 986 30.97 -27.42 47.85
C GLU A 986 32.03 -27.41 48.96
N SER A 987 32.09 -28.45 49.81
CA SER A 987 33.02 -28.58 50.93
C SER A 987 34.36 -29.24 50.56
N PHE A 988 34.54 -29.69 49.31
CA PHE A 988 35.72 -30.40 48.86
C PHE A 988 36.78 -29.47 48.26
N GLU A 989 37.93 -29.37 48.94
CA GLU A 989 39.14 -28.80 48.37
C GLU A 989 39.91 -29.87 47.59
N LYS A 990 40.84 -29.46 46.71
CA LYS A 990 41.67 -30.37 45.90
C LYS A 990 42.32 -31.50 46.72
N ARG A 991 42.81 -31.20 47.94
CA ARG A 991 43.39 -32.22 48.84
C ARG A 991 42.40 -33.33 49.23
N HIS A 992 41.11 -33.01 49.35
CA HIS A 992 40.07 -33.99 49.70
C HIS A 992 39.79 -34.88 48.48
N VAL A 993 39.73 -34.28 47.29
CA VAL A 993 39.61 -35.03 46.03
C VAL A 993 40.80 -35.98 45.86
N ASP A 994 42.02 -35.48 46.01
CA ASP A 994 43.25 -36.29 45.88
C ASP A 994 43.27 -37.45 46.88
N GLN A 995 42.83 -37.24 48.13
CA GLN A 995 42.74 -38.28 49.15
C GLN A 995 41.72 -39.38 48.80
N VAL A 996 40.50 -38.98 48.38
CA VAL A 996 39.46 -39.94 47.96
C VAL A 996 39.94 -40.73 46.76
N MET A 997 40.48 -40.05 45.76
CA MET A 997 40.90 -40.67 44.51
C MET A 997 42.12 -41.58 44.68
N SER A 998 43.10 -41.20 45.51
CA SER A 998 44.25 -42.06 45.82
C SER A 998 43.82 -43.35 46.53
N ASN A 999 42.96 -43.26 47.53
CA ASN A 999 42.49 -44.42 48.29
C ASN A 999 41.64 -45.36 47.43
N LEU A 1000 40.73 -44.83 46.60
CA LEU A 1000 39.93 -45.64 45.69
C LEU A 1000 40.79 -46.29 44.60
N TYR A 1001 41.77 -45.56 44.06
CA TYR A 1001 42.68 -46.09 43.03
C TYR A 1001 43.62 -47.16 43.58
N GLU A 1002 44.14 -46.99 44.79
CA GLU A 1002 44.94 -48.01 45.47
C GLU A 1002 44.08 -49.26 45.73
N LEU A 1003 42.88 -49.10 46.30
CA LEU A 1003 41.94 -50.20 46.59
C LEU A 1003 41.65 -51.05 45.34
N ILE A 1004 41.41 -50.42 44.19
CA ILE A 1004 41.13 -51.10 42.91
C ILE A 1004 42.37 -51.85 42.37
N ASN A 1005 43.57 -51.32 42.60
CA ASN A 1005 44.81 -51.90 42.07
C ASN A 1005 45.51 -52.90 43.02
N THR A 1006 45.26 -52.84 44.33
CA THR A 1006 45.93 -53.70 45.33
C THR A 1006 45.12 -54.94 45.71
N HIS A 1007 43.81 -54.95 45.48
CA HIS A 1007 42.97 -56.11 45.75
C HIS A 1007 42.45 -56.72 44.45
N GLU A 1008 42.68 -58.02 44.24
CA GLU A 1008 41.74 -58.86 43.50
C GLU A 1008 40.42 -58.85 44.30
N VAL A 1009 39.63 -57.79 44.17
CA VAL A 1009 38.32 -57.75 44.80
C VAL A 1009 37.42 -58.70 44.00
N SER A 1010 37.47 -59.99 44.32
CA SER A 1010 36.52 -60.96 43.78
C SER A 1010 35.13 -60.60 44.31
N PHE A 1011 34.22 -60.23 43.43
CA PHE A 1011 32.80 -60.17 43.74
C PHE A 1011 32.07 -61.40 43.17
N PRO A 1012 30.96 -61.82 43.81
CA PRO A 1012 30.16 -62.95 43.38
C PRO A 1012 29.39 -62.71 42.08
#